data_AF-A0A7J7J9L5-F1
#
_entry.id   AF-A0A7J7J9L5-F1
#
_cell.length_a   1.000
_cell.length_b   1.000
_cell.length_c   1.000
_cell.angle_alpha   90.00
_cell.angle_beta   90.00
_cell.angle_gamma   90.00
#
_symmetry.space_group_name_H-M   'P 1'
#
loop_
_entity.id
_entity.type
_entity.pdbx_description
1 polymer ?
#
loop_
_entity_poly.entity_id
_entity_poly.type
_entity_poly.pdbx_seq_one_letter_code
_entity_poly.pdbx_strand_id
1 'polypeptide(L)'
;MDAAAALAVSSNEYVDTSFKNSRLPPLPISRENSSDQLQKYRYSPVTNPFKTGPSFVVKGTKHVLPSPHSLKPYMDTKSGTMDTWPAHATGMSGTKQVGLSKHKELVVVDEEKLGKPQMTPKPKFLHNLESFLKKELQSLGVTKVEPNELRLQAHREVFDYLMEEFSTYKPLLSAIKNEYEMMLSNNRELTRKLEPLKQVLITTTEQCEQRLHAIRSKDRPEILILKQKSEALKNQIEVMKMEQLKYQNQVDELQEKLSNEYEKYRDQADARKLLVLDINELRYRQEDLIMQQQAANQYASGEDPTMMKIALRRAKYDEGIALEKLKEMSDKYANVTPRRDFEELQKELEALRKYFYEKDRDTETLKTEHDTLLEVHKQVIVQRDEFFQESERLRQTATPRPEWEKCADIVPGGIQRWQELSDGVRSDDLVGVLLQELSRASGGEFGAPEYFEGQGDREDVPAYLRYEGQVRNRHLGKKETAILIKDVWKEKTAANAETKSEDVDKPERIPMSVFLVQYLNTKFPLHQMVVEWCYNIHDSCQRYSHDERIAMFLGILTDEIDEEVYYGQLNLMSRLLGYFRQIAADEENPNVLSRDMFKLALSDFFEDKDEADIEQLVRAAEQESNITEANESFTYANLFIEDEEGKFWCFC
;
A
#
# COMPACT_ATOMS: atom_id res chain seq x y z
N MET A 1 -64.11 -16.42 32.14
CA MET A 1 -62.96 -16.07 33.00
C MET A 1 -61.90 -17.14 32.83
N ASP A 2 -61.43 -17.41 31.61
CA ASP A 2 -60.60 -16.56 30.73
C ASP A 2 -59.22 -16.28 31.30
N ALA A 3 -58.28 -17.20 31.00
CA ALA A 3 -56.91 -16.95 30.54
C ALA A 3 -56.04 -18.18 30.81
N ALA A 4 -56.38 -19.32 30.20
CA ALA A 4 -55.54 -20.51 30.16
C ALA A 4 -55.62 -21.13 28.76
N ALA A 5 -55.21 -20.37 27.74
CA ALA A 5 -55.14 -20.82 26.35
C ALA A 5 -54.29 -19.84 25.51
N ALA A 6 -52.97 -19.87 25.68
CA ALA A 6 -52.02 -19.39 24.67
C ALA A 6 -50.60 -19.77 25.06
N LEU A 7 -50.06 -20.81 24.39
CA LEU A 7 -48.65 -21.05 24.04
C LEU A 7 -48.31 -22.54 24.09
N ALA A 8 -48.95 -23.28 23.20
CA ALA A 8 -48.53 -24.63 22.79
C ALA A 8 -48.89 -24.83 21.32
N VAL A 9 -48.15 -24.22 20.39
CA VAL A 9 -47.98 -24.70 19.00
C VAL A 9 -46.66 -24.13 18.47
N SER A 10 -45.64 -24.96 18.34
CA SER A 10 -44.90 -25.16 17.09
C SER A 10 -43.65 -26.00 17.39
N SER A 11 -43.74 -27.28 17.05
CA SER A 11 -42.61 -28.21 17.01
C SER A 11 -42.21 -28.40 15.55
N ASN A 12 -40.89 -28.55 15.36
CA ASN A 12 -40.20 -29.22 14.26
C ASN A 12 -40.29 -28.60 12.86
N GLU A 13 -39.15 -28.07 12.41
CA GLU A 13 -38.45 -28.55 11.22
C GLU A 13 -37.07 -27.87 11.15
N TYR A 14 -36.01 -28.65 11.36
CA TYR A 14 -34.78 -28.69 10.54
C TYR A 14 -33.74 -29.56 11.26
N VAL A 15 -33.75 -30.84 10.89
CA VAL A 15 -32.59 -31.71 11.00
C VAL A 15 -31.75 -31.40 9.76
N ASP A 16 -30.52 -30.90 9.93
CA ASP A 16 -29.52 -31.07 8.89
C ASP A 16 -28.16 -31.49 9.44
N THR A 17 -27.77 -32.65 8.91
CA THR A 17 -26.54 -33.39 9.02
C THR A 17 -25.38 -32.69 8.31
N SER A 18 -24.36 -32.23 9.04
CA SER A 18 -22.99 -32.11 8.51
C SER A 18 -21.95 -31.78 9.59
N PHE A 19 -21.48 -32.78 10.33
CA PHE A 19 -20.14 -32.74 10.92
C PHE A 19 -19.19 -33.54 10.03
N LYS A 20 -18.69 -32.90 8.97
CA LYS A 20 -17.54 -33.38 8.20
C LYS A 20 -16.27 -32.72 8.72
N ASN A 21 -15.31 -33.56 9.05
CA ASN A 21 -13.92 -33.27 9.38
C ASN A 21 -13.30 -32.13 8.55
N SER A 22 -12.78 -31.11 9.21
CA SER A 22 -11.67 -30.29 8.70
C SER A 22 -10.63 -30.13 9.82
N ARG A 23 -9.63 -31.01 9.81
CA ARG A 23 -8.41 -30.89 10.62
C ARG A 23 -7.71 -29.58 10.25
N LEU A 24 -7.43 -28.75 11.25
CA LEU A 24 -6.50 -27.64 11.14
C LEU A 24 -5.11 -28.18 10.74
N PRO A 25 -4.37 -27.50 9.84
CA PRO A 25 -3.00 -27.89 9.51
C PRO A 25 -2.08 -27.63 10.71
N PRO A 26 -1.06 -28.48 10.94
CA PRO A 26 -0.16 -28.32 12.08
C PRO A 26 0.78 -27.12 11.88
N LEU A 27 0.98 -26.38 12.96
CA LEU A 27 2.01 -25.34 13.08
C LEU A 27 3.41 -25.98 12.95
N PRO A 28 4.34 -25.40 12.16
CA PRO A 28 5.69 -25.93 12.07
C PRO A 28 6.46 -25.66 13.37
N ILE A 29 7.04 -26.74 13.87
CA ILE A 29 7.93 -26.85 15.02
C ILE A 29 9.20 -26.02 14.77
N SER A 30 9.58 -25.23 15.78
CA SER A 30 10.85 -24.53 15.92
C SER A 30 12.04 -25.45 15.63
N ARG A 31 13.00 -25.01 14.81
CA ARG A 31 14.35 -25.58 14.81
C ARG A 31 15.38 -24.50 15.06
N GLU A 32 16.14 -24.79 16.10
CA GLU A 32 17.29 -24.06 16.60
C GLU A 32 18.45 -24.01 15.60
N ASN A 33 19.27 -22.99 15.84
CA ASN A 33 20.65 -22.78 15.40
C ASN A 33 21.43 -24.03 14.95
N SER A 34 22.12 -23.90 13.82
CA SER A 34 23.47 -24.46 13.63
C SER A 34 24.18 -23.67 12.54
N SER A 35 25.23 -22.93 12.93
CA SER A 35 26.31 -22.60 12.00
C SER A 35 27.10 -23.87 11.73
N ASP A 36 27.60 -24.01 10.48
CA ASP A 36 28.94 -24.45 10.13
C ASP A 36 29.01 -25.24 8.81
N GLN A 37 30.04 -24.87 8.04
CA GLN A 37 30.78 -25.64 7.04
C GLN A 37 30.33 -25.63 5.58
N LEU A 38 31.01 -24.73 4.84
CA LEU A 38 32.04 -25.04 3.83
C LEU A 38 31.71 -26.04 2.70
N GLN A 39 31.73 -25.48 1.49
CA GLN A 39 32.31 -26.00 0.25
C GLN A 39 31.89 -27.39 -0.25
N LYS A 40 31.22 -27.41 -1.41
CA LYS A 40 31.49 -28.38 -2.49
C LYS A 40 31.13 -27.80 -3.85
N TYR A 41 32.16 -27.46 -4.62
CA TYR A 41 32.09 -27.13 -6.04
C TYR A 41 31.52 -28.32 -6.82
N ARG A 42 30.51 -28.06 -7.67
CA ARG A 42 30.13 -28.95 -8.77
C ARG A 42 30.43 -28.26 -10.09
N TYR A 43 31.30 -28.89 -10.87
CA TYR A 43 31.57 -28.60 -12.26
C TYR A 43 30.29 -28.75 -13.11
N SER A 44 30.07 -27.81 -14.02
CA SER A 44 29.15 -27.93 -15.18
C SER A 44 29.94 -27.52 -16.44
N PRO A 45 29.68 -28.13 -17.61
CA PRO A 45 30.71 -28.38 -18.60
C PRO A 45 30.94 -27.22 -19.59
N VAL A 46 32.20 -27.19 -20.00
CA VAL A 46 32.88 -26.46 -21.08
C VAL A 46 31.97 -26.05 -22.25
N THR A 47 31.80 -24.74 -22.43
CA THR A 47 31.50 -24.12 -23.73
C THR A 47 32.70 -23.27 -24.15
N ASN A 48 33.39 -23.76 -25.19
CA ASN A 48 34.34 -23.10 -26.11
C ASN A 48 34.99 -21.75 -25.67
N PRO A 49 36.29 -21.71 -25.31
CA PRO A 49 36.90 -20.55 -24.64
C PRO A 49 37.49 -19.44 -25.56
N PHE A 50 37.01 -19.23 -26.79
CA PHE A 50 37.66 -18.29 -27.72
C PHE A 50 36.83 -17.12 -28.26
N LYS A 51 35.67 -16.77 -27.68
CA LYS A 51 34.87 -15.63 -28.19
C LYS A 51 34.35 -14.57 -27.21
N THR A 52 34.52 -14.73 -25.89
CA THR A 52 34.02 -13.74 -24.94
C THR A 52 35.11 -13.34 -23.95
N GLY A 53 35.50 -12.06 -23.95
CA GLY A 53 36.46 -11.50 -22.99
C GLY A 53 35.99 -11.61 -21.54
N PRO A 54 36.88 -11.40 -20.56
CA PRO A 54 36.55 -11.53 -19.14
C PRO A 54 35.41 -10.56 -18.76
N SER A 55 34.45 -11.04 -17.98
CA SER A 55 33.31 -10.26 -17.51
C SER A 55 33.12 -10.44 -16.01
N PHE A 56 32.68 -9.42 -15.29
CA PHE A 56 32.33 -9.50 -13.88
C PHE A 56 30.85 -9.12 -13.67
N VAL A 57 30.26 -9.59 -12.58
CA VAL A 57 28.84 -9.40 -12.27
C VAL A 57 28.71 -8.62 -10.97
N VAL A 58 27.96 -7.52 -11.00
CA VAL A 58 27.58 -6.76 -9.79
C VAL A 58 26.06 -6.69 -9.75
N LYS A 59 25.44 -7.10 -8.64
CA LYS A 59 23.97 -7.08 -8.44
C LYS A 59 23.15 -7.66 -9.60
N GLY A 60 23.60 -8.76 -10.20
CA GLY A 60 22.87 -9.48 -11.25
C GLY A 60 23.08 -8.95 -12.68
N THR A 61 23.75 -7.81 -12.88
CA THR A 61 24.12 -7.31 -14.22
C THR A 61 25.54 -7.72 -14.59
N LYS A 62 25.70 -8.33 -15.77
CA LYS A 62 26.98 -8.83 -16.29
C LYS A 62 27.69 -7.73 -17.10
N HIS A 63 28.80 -7.23 -16.59
CA HIS A 63 29.64 -6.24 -17.25
C HIS A 63 30.80 -6.93 -17.95
N VAL A 64 30.88 -6.79 -19.27
CA VAL A 64 31.94 -7.38 -20.11
C VAL A 64 33.09 -6.38 -20.19
N LEU A 65 34.29 -6.77 -19.77
CA LEU A 65 35.49 -5.96 -19.97
C LEU A 65 35.92 -6.06 -21.45
N PRO A 66 36.50 -4.99 -22.02
CA PRO A 66 37.13 -5.07 -23.33
C PRO A 66 38.14 -6.23 -23.36
N SER A 67 38.14 -7.00 -24.44
CA SER A 67 39.09 -8.11 -24.62
C SER A 67 40.53 -7.56 -24.53
N PRO A 68 41.47 -8.26 -23.87
CA PRO A 68 42.88 -7.83 -23.83
C PRO A 68 43.54 -7.72 -25.23
N HIS A 69 42.87 -8.20 -26.28
CA HIS A 69 43.29 -8.11 -27.69
C HIS A 69 42.35 -7.22 -28.54
N SER A 70 41.63 -6.26 -27.94
CA SER A 70 40.68 -5.40 -28.66
C SER A 70 41.34 -4.54 -29.74
N LEU A 71 42.64 -4.27 -29.62
CA LEU A 71 43.45 -3.65 -30.66
C LEU A 71 44.02 -4.76 -31.56
N LYS A 72 43.36 -5.03 -32.69
CA LYS A 72 44.05 -5.64 -33.83
C LYS A 72 44.88 -4.54 -34.49
N PRO A 73 46.22 -4.58 -34.46
CA PRO A 73 46.99 -3.64 -35.26
C PRO A 73 46.60 -3.84 -36.72
N TYR A 74 46.18 -2.77 -37.41
CA TYR A 74 45.95 -2.80 -38.86
C TYR A 74 47.27 -2.96 -39.65
N MET A 75 48.40 -3.07 -38.94
CA MET A 75 49.73 -3.28 -39.51
C MET A 75 50.26 -4.68 -39.21
N ASP A 76 50.68 -5.35 -40.29
CA ASP A 76 51.28 -6.68 -40.36
C ASP A 76 52.47 -6.78 -39.37
N THR A 77 52.33 -7.54 -38.28
CA THR A 77 53.43 -7.86 -37.36
C THR A 77 54.32 -8.98 -37.91
N LYS A 78 54.53 -9.02 -39.23
CA LYS A 78 55.72 -9.66 -39.78
C LYS A 78 56.90 -8.79 -39.38
N SER A 79 57.65 -9.27 -38.38
CA SER A 79 58.98 -8.77 -38.04
C SER A 79 59.89 -8.86 -39.28
N GLY A 80 59.83 -7.83 -40.10
CA GLY A 80 60.65 -7.61 -41.28
C GLY A 80 61.04 -6.15 -41.25
N THR A 81 62.33 -5.90 -40.99
CA THR A 81 62.96 -4.58 -40.80
C THR A 81 62.44 -3.75 -39.62
N MET A 82 62.42 -4.32 -38.41
CA MET A 82 62.59 -3.50 -37.21
C MET A 82 64.09 -3.29 -37.01
N ASP A 83 64.57 -2.05 -37.06
CA ASP A 83 65.95 -1.75 -36.63
C ASP A 83 66.12 -2.29 -35.21
N THR A 84 67.04 -3.24 -35.03
CA THR A 84 67.30 -3.85 -33.72
C THR A 84 67.80 -2.77 -32.78
N TRP A 85 66.93 -2.34 -31.87
CA TRP A 85 67.28 -1.37 -30.85
C TRP A 85 68.13 -2.04 -29.74
N PRO A 86 69.26 -1.44 -29.31
CA PRO A 86 69.88 -0.23 -29.85
C PRO A 86 70.65 -0.53 -31.14
N ALA A 87 70.41 0.26 -32.19
CA ALA A 87 71.01 0.08 -33.52
C ALA A 87 72.56 0.15 -33.53
N HIS A 88 73.17 0.56 -32.42
CA HIS A 88 74.62 0.69 -32.24
C HIS A 88 75.29 -0.52 -31.57
N ALA A 89 74.54 -1.52 -31.09
CA ALA A 89 75.11 -2.69 -30.40
C ALA A 89 75.60 -3.80 -31.35
N THR A 90 75.14 -3.81 -32.60
CA THR A 90 75.39 -4.90 -33.57
C THR A 90 76.73 -4.77 -34.32
N GLY A 91 77.52 -3.71 -34.05
CA GLY A 91 78.79 -3.42 -34.76
C GLY A 91 80.08 -3.84 -34.04
N MET A 92 80.02 -4.44 -32.86
CA MET A 92 81.21 -4.87 -32.10
C MET A 92 81.22 -6.38 -31.86
N SER A 93 81.43 -7.16 -32.93
CA SER A 93 81.72 -8.60 -32.82
C SER A 93 82.86 -8.97 -33.76
N GLY A 94 83.98 -9.49 -33.21
CA GLY A 94 85.01 -10.16 -33.99
C GLY A 94 86.47 -9.73 -33.78
N THR A 95 86.97 -9.61 -32.53
CA THR A 95 88.43 -9.68 -32.32
C THR A 95 88.86 -11.15 -32.38
N LYS A 96 89.31 -11.61 -33.56
CA LYS A 96 89.93 -12.94 -33.72
C LYS A 96 91.26 -12.96 -32.96
N GLN A 97 91.37 -13.76 -31.90
CA GLN A 97 92.65 -13.98 -31.22
C GLN A 97 93.40 -15.13 -31.91
N VAL A 98 94.66 -14.88 -32.28
CA VAL A 98 95.57 -15.86 -32.89
C VAL A 98 96.62 -16.23 -31.85
N GLY A 99 96.73 -17.51 -31.52
CA GLY A 99 97.69 -18.04 -30.55
C GLY A 99 98.68 -19.00 -31.21
N LEU A 100 99.96 -18.90 -30.80
CA LEU A 100 101.02 -19.81 -31.26
C LEU A 100 101.09 -21.02 -30.32
N SER A 101 100.92 -22.23 -30.85
CA SER A 101 101.08 -23.45 -30.06
C SER A 101 102.56 -23.72 -29.74
N LYS A 102 102.84 -24.52 -28.70
CA LYS A 102 104.20 -24.85 -28.21
C LYS A 102 105.11 -25.52 -29.26
N HIS A 103 104.59 -25.89 -30.43
CA HIS A 103 105.35 -26.41 -31.57
C HIS A 103 105.48 -25.43 -32.77
N LYS A 104 105.22 -24.13 -32.58
CA LYS A 104 105.30 -23.08 -33.62
C LYS A 104 104.42 -23.33 -34.86
N GLU A 105 103.17 -23.75 -34.65
CA GLU A 105 102.10 -23.60 -35.63
C GLU A 105 101.06 -22.58 -35.15
N LEU A 106 100.51 -21.81 -36.09
CA LEU A 106 99.46 -20.82 -35.88
C LEU A 106 98.11 -21.53 -35.82
N VAL A 107 97.42 -21.44 -34.67
CA VAL A 107 96.05 -21.94 -34.53
C VAL A 107 95.10 -20.75 -34.36
N VAL A 108 94.15 -20.64 -35.28
CA VAL A 108 93.01 -19.73 -35.17
C VAL A 108 91.95 -20.42 -34.33
N VAL A 109 91.60 -19.84 -33.18
CA VAL A 109 90.50 -20.34 -32.34
C VAL A 109 89.27 -19.48 -32.64
N ASP A 110 88.28 -20.06 -33.32
CA ASP A 110 86.94 -19.46 -33.43
C ASP A 110 86.18 -19.70 -32.13
N GLU A 111 85.88 -18.63 -31.38
CA GLU A 111 85.10 -18.66 -30.13
C GLU A 111 83.62 -19.04 -30.32
N GLU A 112 83.16 -19.27 -31.56
CA GLU A 112 81.77 -19.68 -31.85
C GLU A 112 81.44 -21.13 -31.46
N LYS A 113 82.43 -21.96 -31.09
CA LYS A 113 82.19 -23.36 -30.65
C LYS A 113 82.05 -23.56 -29.13
N LEU A 114 81.97 -22.49 -28.32
CA LEU A 114 81.90 -22.58 -26.85
C LEU A 114 80.62 -22.01 -26.20
N GLY A 115 79.52 -21.87 -26.94
CA GLY A 115 78.16 -21.81 -26.37
C GLY A 115 77.90 -20.80 -25.23
N LYS A 116 78.54 -19.62 -25.24
CA LYS A 116 78.23 -18.52 -24.30
C LYS A 116 77.37 -17.47 -24.99
N PRO A 117 76.22 -17.04 -24.41
CA PRO A 117 75.44 -15.96 -24.98
C PRO A 117 76.25 -14.65 -24.91
N GLN A 118 76.32 -13.92 -26.03
CA GLN A 118 76.86 -12.57 -26.09
C GLN A 118 76.02 -11.65 -25.18
N MET A 119 76.51 -11.37 -23.96
CA MET A 119 75.94 -10.32 -23.12
C MET A 119 76.46 -8.97 -23.60
N THR A 120 75.65 -8.25 -24.37
CA THR A 120 75.89 -6.83 -24.63
C THR A 120 75.87 -6.06 -23.30
N PRO A 121 76.90 -5.28 -22.94
CA PRO A 121 76.95 -4.56 -21.68
C PRO A 121 75.81 -3.54 -21.58
N LYS A 122 75.14 -3.47 -20.41
CA LYS A 122 74.04 -2.54 -20.15
C LYS A 122 74.48 -1.09 -20.47
N PRO A 123 73.69 -0.30 -21.23
CA PRO A 123 74.00 1.10 -21.49
C PRO A 123 74.18 1.91 -20.20
N LYS A 124 75.20 2.78 -20.15
CA LYS A 124 75.51 3.61 -18.97
C LYS A 124 74.34 4.50 -18.54
N PHE A 125 73.55 5.00 -19.50
CA PHE A 125 72.35 5.79 -19.24
C PHE A 125 71.28 5.02 -18.46
N LEU A 126 71.01 3.77 -18.86
CA LEU A 126 70.07 2.89 -18.15
C LEU A 126 70.54 2.61 -16.71
N HIS A 127 71.85 2.41 -16.52
CA HIS A 127 72.42 2.23 -15.18
C HIS A 127 72.25 3.48 -14.30
N ASN A 128 72.37 4.67 -14.88
CA ASN A 128 72.17 5.94 -14.18
C ASN A 128 70.70 6.14 -13.81
N LEU A 129 69.75 5.86 -14.71
CA LEU A 129 68.32 5.94 -14.42
C LEU A 129 67.86 4.90 -13.39
N GLU A 130 68.32 3.65 -13.49
CA GLU A 130 68.05 2.61 -12.47
C GLU A 130 68.60 3.02 -11.10
N SER A 131 69.78 3.65 -11.07
CA SER A 131 70.40 4.13 -9.83
C SER A 131 69.68 5.36 -9.26
N PHE A 132 69.22 6.27 -10.12
CA PHE A 132 68.40 7.42 -9.74
C PHE A 132 67.06 6.97 -9.16
N LEU A 133 66.33 6.09 -9.84
CA LEU A 133 65.08 5.51 -9.35
C LEU A 133 65.26 4.79 -8.01
N LYS A 134 66.35 4.02 -7.82
CA LYS A 134 66.61 3.36 -6.53
C LYS A 134 66.87 4.36 -5.41
N LYS A 135 67.58 5.46 -5.68
CA LYS A 135 67.82 6.53 -4.71
C LYS A 135 66.54 7.28 -4.38
N GLU A 136 65.71 7.61 -5.37
CA GLU A 136 64.43 8.29 -5.17
C GLU A 136 63.40 7.43 -4.43
N LEU A 137 63.35 6.12 -4.72
CA LEU A 137 62.48 5.21 -3.96
C LEU A 137 62.98 5.00 -2.52
N GLN A 138 64.29 5.09 -2.28
CA GLN A 138 64.88 5.03 -0.93
C GLN A 138 64.68 6.34 -0.17
N SER A 139 64.79 7.51 -0.81
CA SER A 139 64.57 8.82 -0.19
C SER A 139 63.10 9.00 0.22
N LEU A 140 62.16 8.53 -0.62
CA LEU A 140 60.72 8.56 -0.34
C LEU A 140 60.26 7.44 0.61
N GLY A 141 61.15 6.51 0.99
CA GLY A 141 60.84 5.40 1.89
C GLY A 141 59.93 4.31 1.30
N VAL A 142 59.67 4.32 -0.01
CA VAL A 142 58.73 3.40 -0.68
C VAL A 142 59.46 2.32 -1.48
N THR A 143 60.23 1.49 -0.77
CA THR A 143 61.01 0.41 -1.39
C THR A 143 60.16 -0.81 -1.74
N LYS A 144 59.05 -1.04 -1.03
CA LYS A 144 58.11 -2.14 -1.29
C LYS A 144 57.24 -1.87 -2.53
N VAL A 145 56.98 -2.92 -3.31
CA VAL A 145 56.13 -2.86 -4.52
C VAL A 145 54.67 -2.90 -4.11
N GLU A 146 54.18 -1.76 -3.63
CA GLU A 146 52.77 -1.56 -3.27
C GLU A 146 52.20 -0.36 -4.05
N PRO A 147 50.89 -0.36 -4.34
CA PRO A 147 50.23 0.80 -4.94
C PRO A 147 50.37 2.02 -4.02
N ASN A 148 51.23 2.96 -4.40
CA ASN A 148 51.51 4.17 -3.62
C ASN A 148 51.72 5.34 -4.58
N GLU A 149 51.06 6.47 -4.30
CA GLU A 149 51.13 7.68 -5.14
C GLU A 149 52.55 8.26 -5.21
N LEU A 150 53.30 8.22 -4.11
CA LEU A 150 54.69 8.71 -4.05
C LEU A 150 55.64 7.84 -4.87
N ARG A 151 55.39 6.51 -4.88
CA ARG A 151 56.12 5.57 -5.72
C ARG A 151 55.83 5.81 -7.21
N LEU A 152 54.56 6.02 -7.56
CA LEU A 152 54.15 6.37 -8.92
C LEU A 152 54.80 7.69 -9.37
N GLN A 153 54.91 8.68 -8.49
CA GLN A 153 55.56 9.96 -8.77
C GLN A 153 57.05 9.79 -9.10
N ALA A 154 57.81 9.02 -8.31
CA ALA A 154 59.22 8.73 -8.60
C ALA A 154 59.38 8.04 -9.97
N HIS A 155 58.47 7.11 -10.30
CA HIS A 155 58.48 6.46 -11.62
C HIS A 155 58.10 7.42 -12.77
N ARG A 156 57.23 8.41 -12.55
CA ARG A 156 56.90 9.44 -13.54
C ARG A 156 58.10 10.32 -13.86
N GLU A 157 58.80 10.79 -12.84
CA GLU A 157 59.98 11.66 -13.01
C GLU A 157 61.11 10.93 -13.73
N VAL A 158 61.38 9.67 -13.38
CA VAL A 158 62.35 8.84 -14.10
C VAL A 158 61.92 8.61 -15.56
N PHE A 159 60.62 8.48 -15.82
CA PHE A 159 60.10 8.35 -17.18
C PHE A 159 60.22 9.64 -17.99
N ASP A 160 60.04 10.81 -17.37
CA ASP A 160 60.28 12.11 -18.00
C ASP A 160 61.75 12.31 -18.36
N TYR A 161 62.68 11.98 -17.44
CA TYR A 161 64.11 11.99 -17.74
C TYR A 161 64.48 11.02 -18.88
N LEU A 162 63.83 9.86 -18.94
CA LEU A 162 64.00 8.90 -20.04
C LEU A 162 63.46 9.47 -21.37
N MET A 163 62.31 10.13 -21.35
CA MET A 163 61.73 10.74 -22.55
C MET A 163 62.54 11.94 -23.07
N GLU A 164 63.22 12.69 -22.20
CA GLU A 164 64.05 13.82 -22.60
C GLU A 164 65.25 13.41 -23.47
N GLU A 165 65.86 12.24 -23.22
CA GLU A 165 66.95 11.72 -24.06
C GLU A 165 66.46 11.11 -25.40
N PHE A 166 65.21 10.64 -25.49
CA PHE A 166 64.67 10.03 -26.71
C PHE A 166 64.00 11.05 -27.64
N SER A 167 64.78 11.95 -28.24
CA SER A 167 64.29 13.06 -29.07
C SER A 167 63.37 12.66 -30.24
N THR A 168 63.59 11.50 -30.88
CA THR A 168 62.79 11.02 -32.03
C THR A 168 61.48 10.35 -31.62
N TYR A 169 61.45 9.64 -30.48
CA TYR A 169 60.27 8.91 -30.00
C TYR A 169 59.46 9.69 -28.94
N LYS A 170 59.98 10.83 -28.47
CA LYS A 170 59.36 11.69 -27.45
C LYS A 170 57.89 12.04 -27.72
N PRO A 171 57.45 12.42 -28.94
CA PRO A 171 56.05 12.75 -29.19
C PRO A 171 55.08 11.58 -28.92
N LEU A 172 55.46 10.35 -29.32
CA LEU A 172 54.64 9.15 -29.12
C LEU A 172 54.60 8.74 -27.64
N LEU A 173 55.75 8.73 -26.96
CA LEU A 173 55.82 8.40 -25.54
C LEU A 173 55.08 9.42 -24.68
N SER A 174 55.11 10.70 -25.06
CA SER A 174 54.34 11.76 -24.40
C SER A 174 52.84 11.60 -24.59
N ALA A 175 52.39 11.21 -25.79
CA ALA A 175 50.97 10.94 -26.04
C ALA A 175 50.48 9.78 -25.16
N ILE A 176 51.24 8.68 -25.10
CA ILE A 176 50.92 7.52 -24.25
C ILE A 176 50.89 7.92 -22.76
N LYS A 177 51.90 8.68 -22.29
CA LYS A 177 51.94 9.17 -20.91
C LYS A 177 50.71 10.02 -20.57
N ASN A 178 50.34 10.94 -21.46
CA ASN A 178 49.21 11.83 -21.27
C ASN A 178 47.88 11.07 -21.14
N GLU A 179 47.65 10.03 -21.94
CA GLU A 179 46.44 9.18 -21.83
C GLU A 179 46.33 8.51 -20.46
N TYR A 180 47.43 7.95 -19.94
CA TYR A 180 47.44 7.37 -18.59
C TYR A 180 47.28 8.42 -17.49
N GLU A 181 47.89 9.59 -17.65
CA GLU A 181 47.75 10.70 -16.69
C GLU A 181 46.31 11.22 -16.64
N MET A 182 45.66 11.36 -17.80
CA MET A 182 44.25 11.72 -17.91
C MET A 182 43.34 10.70 -17.22
N MET A 183 43.54 9.40 -17.48
CA MET A 183 42.76 8.33 -16.83
C MET A 183 42.97 8.28 -15.31
N LEU A 184 44.21 8.46 -14.84
CA LEU A 184 44.52 8.51 -13.40
C LEU A 184 43.88 9.74 -12.75
N SER A 185 43.84 10.88 -13.42
CA SER A 185 43.15 12.09 -12.95
C SER A 185 41.65 11.85 -12.80
N ASN A 186 41.01 11.28 -13.82
CA ASN A 186 39.59 10.93 -13.77
C ASN A 186 39.26 9.97 -12.61
N ASN A 187 40.09 8.94 -12.38
CA ASN A 187 39.92 8.01 -11.26
C ASN A 187 40.04 8.70 -9.89
N ARG A 188 40.95 9.68 -9.74
CA ARG A 188 41.07 10.49 -8.53
C ARG A 188 39.83 11.35 -8.32
N GLU A 189 39.29 11.95 -9.39
CA GLU A 189 38.04 12.73 -9.31
C GLU A 189 36.84 11.87 -8.92
N LEU A 190 36.69 10.68 -9.51
CA LEU A 190 35.65 9.73 -9.13
C LEU A 190 35.78 9.33 -7.65
N THR A 191 37.01 9.09 -7.19
CA THR A 191 37.26 8.78 -5.77
C THR A 191 36.85 9.93 -4.85
N ARG A 192 37.17 11.18 -5.22
CA ARG A 192 36.73 12.38 -4.48
C ARG A 192 35.22 12.54 -4.46
N LYS A 193 34.52 12.21 -5.55
CA LYS A 193 33.04 12.24 -5.63
C LYS A 193 32.38 11.16 -4.77
N LEU A 194 33.00 9.98 -4.64
CA LEU A 194 32.46 8.87 -3.85
C LEU A 194 32.58 9.08 -2.33
N GLU A 195 33.58 9.85 -1.87
CA GLU A 195 33.81 10.06 -0.44
C GLU A 195 32.66 10.77 0.31
N PRO A 196 32.06 11.88 -0.19
CA PRO A 196 30.89 12.48 0.46
C PRO A 196 29.67 11.56 0.43
N LEU A 197 29.50 10.75 -0.63
CA LEU A 197 28.42 9.77 -0.72
C LEU A 197 28.52 8.71 0.39
N LYS A 198 29.72 8.25 0.72
CA LYS A 198 29.93 7.34 1.87
C LYS A 198 29.55 8.01 3.20
N GLN A 199 29.92 9.28 3.38
CA GLN A 199 29.58 10.02 4.60
C GLN A 199 28.05 10.19 4.74
N VAL A 200 27.37 10.57 3.66
CA VAL A 200 25.90 10.67 3.63
C VAL A 200 25.25 9.32 3.91
N LEU A 201 25.80 8.22 3.40
CA LEU A 201 25.31 6.88 3.70
C LEU A 201 25.41 6.58 5.20
N ILE A 202 26.57 6.83 5.83
CA ILE A 202 26.80 6.60 7.26
C ILE A 202 25.82 7.41 8.11
N THR A 203 25.66 8.71 7.83
CA THR A 203 24.74 9.55 8.59
C THR A 203 23.29 9.13 8.42
N THR A 204 22.90 8.73 7.20
CA THR A 204 21.54 8.22 6.94
C THR A 204 21.32 6.89 7.68
N THR A 205 22.31 5.99 7.70
CA THR A 205 22.20 4.73 8.45
C THR A 205 22.07 4.97 9.95
N GLU A 206 22.85 5.90 10.51
CA GLU A 206 22.77 6.25 11.93
C GLU A 206 21.40 6.87 12.28
N GLN A 207 20.86 7.73 11.41
CA GLN A 207 19.51 8.28 11.59
C GLN A 207 18.43 7.19 11.55
N CYS A 208 18.55 6.21 10.65
CA CYS A 208 17.64 5.06 10.59
C CYS A 208 17.73 4.22 11.88
N GLU A 209 18.92 3.95 12.39
CA GLU A 209 19.12 3.21 13.64
C GLU A 209 18.56 3.94 14.85
N GLN A 210 18.76 5.26 14.93
CA GLN A 210 18.19 6.09 15.99
C GLN A 210 16.66 6.09 15.97
N ARG A 211 16.04 6.20 14.78
CA ARG A 211 14.58 6.10 14.63
C ARG A 211 14.06 4.72 15.05
N LEU A 212 14.74 3.65 14.64
CA LEU A 212 14.37 2.29 15.02
C LEU A 212 14.48 2.09 16.54
N HIS A 213 15.54 2.60 17.17
CA HIS A 213 15.71 2.54 18.61
C HIS A 213 14.61 3.32 19.34
N ALA A 214 14.26 4.53 18.87
CA ALA A 214 13.20 5.33 19.46
C ALA A 214 11.84 4.64 19.44
N ILE A 215 11.47 4.01 18.31
CA ILE A 215 10.24 3.21 18.19
C ILE A 215 10.28 2.04 19.17
N ARG A 216 11.34 1.23 19.16
CA ARG A 216 11.48 0.09 20.08
C ARG A 216 11.44 0.49 21.57
N SER A 217 11.99 1.64 21.91
CA SER A 217 11.97 2.17 23.28
C SER A 217 10.54 2.52 23.73
N LYS A 218 9.72 3.06 22.82
CA LYS A 218 8.30 3.36 23.07
C LYS A 218 7.43 2.12 23.15
N ASP A 219 7.65 1.14 22.27
CA ASP A 219 6.80 -0.06 22.20
C ASP A 219 7.05 -1.03 23.38
N ARG A 220 8.28 -1.05 23.91
CA ARG A 220 8.69 -1.95 24.99
C ARG A 220 7.81 -1.87 26.26
N PRO A 221 7.53 -0.69 26.84
CA PRO A 221 6.64 -0.58 27.99
C PRO A 221 5.19 -0.97 27.66
N GLU A 222 4.70 -0.64 26.47
CA GLU A 222 3.34 -1.00 26.05
C GLU A 222 3.17 -2.51 25.95
N ILE A 223 4.11 -3.21 25.31
CA ILE A 223 4.14 -4.67 25.25
C ILE A 223 4.15 -5.28 26.65
N LEU A 224 4.88 -4.67 27.60
CA LEU A 224 4.95 -5.15 28.98
C LEU A 224 3.62 -5.00 29.70
N ILE A 225 2.95 -3.85 29.57
CA ILE A 225 1.61 -3.59 30.14
C ILE A 225 0.58 -4.54 29.53
N LEU A 226 0.60 -4.73 28.20
CA LEU A 226 -0.31 -5.66 27.51
C LEU A 226 -0.11 -7.10 27.97
N LYS A 227 1.15 -7.52 28.20
CA LYS A 227 1.44 -8.85 28.76
C LYS A 227 0.87 -9.00 30.17
N GLN A 228 1.06 -8.00 31.04
CA GLN A 228 0.50 -8.02 32.40
C GLN A 228 -1.03 -8.08 32.39
N LYS A 229 -1.68 -7.29 31.53
CA LYS A 229 -3.15 -7.35 31.36
C LYS A 229 -3.62 -8.71 30.85
N SER A 230 -2.91 -9.29 29.88
CA SER A 230 -3.23 -10.63 29.36
C SER A 230 -3.13 -11.70 30.45
N GLU A 231 -2.11 -11.62 31.30
CA GLU A 231 -1.94 -12.53 32.44
C GLU A 231 -3.03 -12.35 33.50
N ALA A 232 -3.37 -11.11 33.85
CA ALA A 232 -4.47 -10.81 34.78
C ALA A 232 -5.82 -11.35 34.29
N LEU A 233 -6.13 -11.16 33.00
CA LEU A 233 -7.36 -11.67 32.39
C LEU A 233 -7.39 -13.22 32.38
N LYS A 234 -6.26 -13.88 32.12
CA LYS A 234 -6.18 -15.35 32.19
C LYS A 234 -6.47 -15.84 33.61
N ASN A 235 -5.89 -15.21 34.63
CA ASN A 235 -6.15 -15.57 36.01
C ASN A 235 -7.62 -15.37 36.38
N GLN A 236 -8.26 -14.29 35.91
CA GLN A 236 -9.69 -14.07 36.13
C GLN A 236 -10.56 -15.14 35.45
N ILE A 237 -10.21 -15.53 34.21
CA ILE A 237 -10.91 -16.62 33.51
C ILE A 237 -10.77 -17.94 34.28
N GLU A 238 -9.60 -18.23 34.86
CA GLU A 238 -9.40 -19.43 35.68
C GLU A 238 -10.28 -19.41 36.93
N VAL A 239 -10.34 -18.28 37.64
CA VAL A 239 -11.22 -18.12 38.81
C VAL A 239 -12.68 -18.34 38.42
N MET A 240 -13.17 -17.68 37.36
CA MET A 240 -14.55 -17.84 36.90
C MET A 240 -14.88 -19.28 36.48
N LYS A 241 -13.92 -20.01 35.87
CA LYS A 241 -14.09 -21.43 35.55
C LYS A 241 -14.19 -22.30 36.79
N MET A 242 -13.40 -22.02 37.82
CA MET A 242 -13.47 -22.74 39.10
C MET A 242 -14.80 -22.49 39.81
N GLU A 243 -15.32 -21.26 39.77
CA GLU A 243 -16.64 -20.93 40.28
C GLU A 243 -17.76 -21.63 39.49
N GLN A 244 -17.68 -21.64 38.17
CA GLN A 244 -18.63 -22.35 37.33
C GLN A 244 -18.67 -23.85 37.67
N LEU A 245 -17.50 -24.48 37.85
CA LEU A 245 -17.42 -25.88 38.25
C LEU A 245 -18.04 -26.10 39.65
N LYS A 246 -17.78 -25.19 40.60
CA LYS A 246 -18.38 -25.24 41.94
C LYS A 246 -19.90 -25.17 41.89
N TYR A 247 -20.46 -24.22 41.13
CA TYR A 247 -21.91 -24.08 40.98
C TYR A 247 -22.53 -25.26 40.24
N GLN A 248 -21.85 -25.81 39.23
CA GLN A 248 -22.31 -27.01 38.55
C GLN A 248 -22.41 -28.20 39.53
N ASN A 249 -21.38 -28.43 40.34
CA ASN A 249 -21.41 -29.49 41.36
C ASN A 249 -22.56 -29.29 42.37
N GLN A 250 -22.86 -28.04 42.76
CA GLN A 250 -23.99 -27.75 43.64
C GLN A 250 -25.35 -28.04 42.97
N VAL A 251 -25.48 -27.72 41.69
CA VAL A 251 -26.68 -28.04 40.90
C VAL A 251 -26.87 -29.56 40.82
N ASP A 252 -25.80 -30.29 40.54
CA ASP A 252 -25.83 -31.75 40.45
C ASP A 252 -26.22 -32.38 41.80
N GLU A 253 -25.66 -31.89 42.92
CA GLU A 253 -26.02 -32.35 44.27
C GLU A 253 -27.49 -32.05 44.62
N LEU A 254 -27.99 -30.87 44.23
CA LEU A 254 -29.40 -30.51 44.46
C LEU A 254 -30.34 -31.34 43.59
N GLN A 255 -29.97 -31.63 42.34
CA GLN A 255 -30.73 -32.53 41.46
C GLN A 255 -30.80 -33.95 42.04
N GLU A 256 -29.68 -34.47 42.57
CA GLU A 256 -29.65 -35.76 43.24
C GLU A 256 -30.55 -35.78 44.48
N LYS A 257 -30.46 -34.77 45.34
CA LYS A 257 -31.34 -34.65 46.53
C LYS A 257 -32.82 -34.59 46.15
N LEU A 258 -33.16 -33.83 45.10
CA LEU A 258 -34.52 -33.72 44.61
C LEU A 258 -35.02 -35.07 44.07
N SER A 259 -34.19 -35.78 43.30
CA SER A 259 -34.49 -37.13 42.81
C SER A 259 -34.77 -38.10 43.97
N ASN A 260 -33.93 -38.07 45.00
CA ASN A 260 -34.09 -38.91 46.20
C ASN A 260 -35.38 -38.59 46.95
N GLU A 261 -35.77 -37.31 47.07
CA GLU A 261 -37.06 -36.94 47.66
C GLU A 261 -38.24 -37.41 46.81
N TYR A 262 -38.17 -37.28 45.48
CA TYR A 262 -39.21 -37.83 44.60
C TYR A 262 -39.38 -39.35 44.74
N GLU A 263 -38.28 -40.09 44.87
CA GLU A 263 -38.30 -41.53 45.13
C GLU A 263 -38.98 -41.85 46.47
N LYS A 264 -38.62 -41.15 47.56
CA LYS A 264 -39.28 -41.29 48.86
C LYS A 264 -40.77 -40.98 48.80
N TYR A 265 -41.18 -39.93 48.08
CA TYR A 265 -42.60 -39.60 47.91
C TYR A 265 -43.36 -40.71 47.18
N ARG A 266 -42.73 -41.31 46.17
CA ARG A 266 -43.29 -42.45 45.45
C ARG A 266 -43.44 -43.68 46.37
N ASP A 267 -42.40 -44.02 47.12
CA ASP A 267 -42.43 -45.14 48.07
C ASP A 267 -43.50 -44.94 49.15
N GLN A 268 -43.63 -43.71 49.66
CA GLN A 268 -44.69 -43.36 50.61
C GLN A 268 -46.09 -43.47 50.00
N ALA A 269 -46.26 -43.07 48.73
CA ALA A 269 -47.53 -43.21 48.03
C ALA A 269 -47.89 -44.68 47.82
N ASP A 270 -46.92 -45.52 47.43
CA ASP A 270 -47.11 -46.96 47.27
C ASP A 270 -47.42 -47.64 48.62
N ALA A 271 -46.73 -47.27 49.70
CA ALA A 271 -47.03 -47.75 51.05
C ALA A 271 -48.43 -47.33 51.54
N ARG A 272 -48.86 -46.08 51.28
CA ARG A 272 -50.23 -45.63 51.58
C ARG A 272 -51.26 -46.42 50.79
N LYS A 273 -50.99 -46.73 49.53
CA LYS A 273 -51.87 -47.56 48.70
C LYS A 273 -52.02 -48.96 49.28
N LEU A 274 -50.94 -49.58 49.73
CA LEU A 274 -50.97 -50.87 50.42
C LEU A 274 -51.76 -50.80 51.75
N LEU A 275 -51.51 -49.78 52.59
CA LEU A 275 -52.26 -49.60 53.83
C LEU A 275 -53.76 -49.38 53.60
N VAL A 276 -54.14 -48.66 52.54
CA VAL A 276 -55.55 -48.50 52.18
C VAL A 276 -56.18 -49.84 51.77
N LEU A 277 -55.44 -50.70 51.05
CA LEU A 277 -55.89 -52.06 50.75
C LEU A 277 -56.08 -52.88 52.04
N ASP A 278 -55.11 -52.87 52.95
CA ASP A 278 -55.19 -53.57 54.24
C ASP A 278 -56.34 -53.07 55.12
N ILE A 279 -56.53 -51.74 55.21
CA ILE A 279 -57.65 -51.14 55.95
C ILE A 279 -58.98 -51.59 55.37
N ASN A 280 -59.08 -51.63 54.04
CA ASN A 280 -60.29 -52.12 53.38
C ASN A 280 -60.53 -53.60 53.69
N GLU A 281 -59.50 -54.46 53.63
CA GLU A 281 -59.61 -55.87 54.03
C GLU A 281 -60.06 -56.04 55.49
N LEU A 282 -59.47 -55.28 56.42
CA LEU A 282 -59.83 -55.33 57.84
C LEU A 282 -61.25 -54.82 58.09
N ARG A 283 -61.71 -53.79 57.37
CA ARG A 283 -63.10 -53.32 57.44
C ARG A 283 -64.08 -54.41 57.04
N TYR A 284 -63.81 -55.13 55.95
CA TYR A 284 -64.64 -56.28 55.55
C TYR A 284 -64.67 -57.36 56.65
N ARG A 285 -63.52 -57.72 57.24
CA ARG A 285 -63.48 -58.69 58.36
C ARG A 285 -64.20 -58.21 59.62
N GLN A 286 -64.13 -56.91 59.92
CA GLN A 286 -64.78 -56.33 61.09
C GLN A 286 -66.30 -56.29 60.93
N GLU A 287 -66.80 -55.94 59.75
CA GLU A 287 -68.24 -56.00 59.45
C GLU A 287 -68.78 -57.42 59.65
N ASP A 288 -68.03 -58.45 59.21
CA ASP A 288 -68.37 -59.86 59.46
C ASP A 288 -68.44 -60.19 60.97
N LEU A 289 -67.49 -59.69 61.77
CA LEU A 289 -67.46 -59.93 63.22
C LEU A 289 -68.55 -59.16 63.98
N ILE A 290 -68.86 -57.93 63.58
CA ILE A 290 -69.95 -57.14 64.19
C ILE A 290 -71.30 -57.81 63.91
N MET A 291 -71.50 -58.35 62.71
CA MET A 291 -72.67 -59.18 62.42
C MET A 291 -72.76 -60.38 63.36
N GLN A 292 -71.64 -61.02 63.70
CA GLN A 292 -71.60 -62.12 64.68
C GLN A 292 -71.84 -61.65 66.13
N GLN A 293 -71.36 -60.46 66.50
CA GLN A 293 -71.43 -59.94 67.88
C GLN A 293 -72.78 -59.30 68.20
N GLN A 294 -73.44 -58.67 67.23
CA GLN A 294 -74.83 -58.19 67.37
C GLN A 294 -75.82 -59.34 67.57
N ALA A 295 -75.46 -60.57 67.18
CA ALA A 295 -76.21 -61.77 67.52
C ALA A 295 -76.01 -62.24 68.99
N ALA A 296 -75.02 -61.72 69.72
CA ALA A 296 -74.57 -62.29 71.00
C ALA A 296 -74.80 -61.44 72.26
N ASN A 297 -75.17 -60.15 72.17
CA ASN A 297 -75.26 -59.28 73.35
C ASN A 297 -76.65 -58.64 73.54
N GLN A 298 -77.58 -59.45 74.07
CA GLN A 298 -78.66 -58.97 74.92
C GLN A 298 -78.28 -59.27 76.38
N TYR A 299 -78.37 -58.26 77.25
CA TYR A 299 -78.35 -58.29 78.73
C TYR A 299 -77.00 -58.20 79.47
N ALA A 300 -76.78 -57.03 80.10
CA ALA A 300 -76.36 -56.82 81.52
C ALA A 300 -76.09 -55.31 81.70
N SER A 301 -76.94 -54.49 82.34
CA SER A 301 -77.22 -54.34 83.80
C SER A 301 -75.95 -54.13 84.62
N GLY A 302 -75.76 -53.11 85.47
CA GLY A 302 -76.64 -52.06 85.98
C GLY A 302 -76.00 -51.58 87.30
N GLU A 303 -75.60 -50.30 87.39
CA GLU A 303 -75.05 -49.69 88.62
C GLU A 303 -75.85 -48.44 89.02
N ASP A 304 -75.99 -48.25 90.33
CA ASP A 304 -76.88 -47.31 91.04
C ASP A 304 -76.74 -45.83 90.56
N PRO A 305 -77.78 -45.27 89.88
CA PRO A 305 -77.76 -43.92 89.31
C PRO A 305 -77.63 -42.78 90.33
N THR A 306 -77.84 -43.05 91.60
CA THR A 306 -78.09 -42.02 92.62
C THR A 306 -76.81 -41.56 93.28
N MET A 307 -75.93 -42.50 93.64
CA MET A 307 -74.57 -42.22 94.12
C MET A 307 -73.72 -41.54 93.04
N MET A 308 -73.86 -42.00 91.79
CA MET A 308 -73.18 -41.42 90.64
C MET A 308 -73.55 -39.94 90.46
N LYS A 309 -74.83 -39.57 90.63
CA LYS A 309 -75.30 -38.18 90.51
C LYS A 309 -74.75 -37.26 91.60
N ILE A 310 -74.52 -37.76 92.81
CA ILE A 310 -73.97 -36.98 93.92
C ILE A 310 -72.47 -36.78 93.74
N ALA A 311 -71.73 -37.85 93.43
CA ALA A 311 -70.31 -37.77 93.10
C ALA A 311 -70.06 -36.84 91.89
N LEU A 312 -70.90 -36.94 90.86
CA LEU A 312 -70.83 -36.08 89.67
C LEU A 312 -71.11 -34.61 89.99
N ARG A 313 -72.05 -34.32 90.89
CA ARG A 313 -72.30 -32.94 91.34
C ARG A 313 -71.12 -32.36 92.10
N ARG A 314 -70.49 -33.15 92.98
CA ARG A 314 -69.32 -32.70 93.73
C ARG A 314 -68.11 -32.50 92.82
N ALA A 315 -67.86 -33.42 91.90
CA ALA A 315 -66.79 -33.32 90.91
C ALA A 315 -66.95 -32.06 90.04
N LYS A 316 -68.16 -31.74 89.57
CA LYS A 316 -68.44 -30.51 88.80
C LYS A 316 -68.18 -29.23 89.58
N TYR A 317 -68.44 -29.23 90.88
CA TYR A 317 -68.18 -28.08 91.74
C TYR A 317 -66.67 -27.87 91.94
N ASP A 318 -65.94 -28.93 92.25
CA ASP A 318 -64.49 -28.87 92.44
C ASP A 318 -63.76 -28.56 91.10
N GLU A 319 -64.29 -29.03 89.96
CA GLU A 319 -63.88 -28.65 88.60
C GLU A 319 -64.07 -27.16 88.34
N GLY A 320 -65.21 -26.59 88.71
CA GLY A 320 -65.48 -25.15 88.57
C GLY A 320 -64.46 -24.28 89.30
N ILE A 321 -64.09 -24.66 90.53
CA ILE A 321 -63.06 -23.96 91.31
C ILE A 321 -61.68 -24.11 90.66
N ALA A 322 -61.34 -25.30 90.16
CA ALA A 322 -60.07 -25.53 89.49
C ALA A 322 -59.97 -24.72 88.19
N LEU A 323 -61.05 -24.62 87.42
CA LEU A 323 -61.13 -23.80 86.20
C LEU A 323 -60.98 -22.31 86.50
N GLU A 324 -61.59 -21.81 87.56
CA GLU A 324 -61.47 -20.39 87.95
C GLU A 324 -60.02 -20.05 88.35
N LYS A 325 -59.35 -20.91 89.11
CA LYS A 325 -57.92 -20.76 89.43
C LYS A 325 -57.03 -20.88 88.21
N LEU A 326 -57.32 -21.80 87.29
CA LEU A 326 -56.57 -21.96 86.05
C LEU A 326 -56.73 -20.73 85.15
N LYS A 327 -57.94 -20.14 85.11
CA LYS A 327 -58.20 -18.88 84.40
C LYS A 327 -57.43 -17.72 85.02
N GLU A 328 -57.47 -17.57 86.34
CA GLU A 328 -56.70 -16.53 87.06
C GLU A 328 -55.19 -16.67 86.82
N MET A 329 -54.67 -17.90 86.82
CA MET A 329 -53.26 -18.17 86.48
C MET A 329 -52.99 -17.89 85.00
N SER A 330 -53.86 -18.33 84.08
CA SER A 330 -53.76 -18.04 82.66
C SER A 330 -53.71 -16.54 82.40
N ASP A 331 -54.56 -15.75 83.06
CA ASP A 331 -54.62 -14.30 82.92
C ASP A 331 -53.36 -13.61 83.50
N LYS A 332 -52.84 -14.09 84.64
CA LYS A 332 -51.61 -13.55 85.26
C LYS A 332 -50.34 -13.86 84.45
N TYR A 333 -50.30 -14.99 83.75
CA TYR A 333 -49.16 -15.40 82.94
C TYR A 333 -49.35 -15.20 81.43
N ALA A 334 -50.49 -14.64 81.00
CA ALA A 334 -50.80 -14.41 79.57
C ALA A 334 -49.77 -13.55 78.85
N ASN A 335 -49.13 -12.63 79.56
CA ASN A 335 -48.17 -11.66 79.01
C ASN A 335 -46.73 -11.90 79.49
N VAL A 336 -46.43 -13.06 80.09
CA VAL A 336 -45.09 -13.36 80.63
C VAL A 336 -44.40 -14.37 79.73
N THR A 337 -43.39 -13.92 79.01
CA THR A 337 -42.51 -14.80 78.24
C THR A 337 -41.52 -15.50 79.17
N PRO A 338 -41.36 -16.83 79.10
CA PRO A 338 -40.33 -17.54 79.87
C PRO A 338 -38.96 -16.90 79.67
N ARG A 339 -38.19 -16.77 80.76
CA ARG A 339 -36.89 -16.09 80.74
C ARG A 339 -35.91 -16.69 79.73
N ARG A 340 -35.96 -18.02 79.52
CA ARG A 340 -35.17 -18.72 78.50
C ARG A 340 -35.48 -18.18 77.11
N ASP A 341 -36.75 -18.15 76.75
CA ASP A 341 -37.20 -17.69 75.44
C ASP A 341 -36.88 -16.20 75.25
N PHE A 342 -36.97 -15.39 76.31
CA PHE A 342 -36.53 -13.99 76.28
C PHE A 342 -35.02 -13.85 76.04
N GLU A 343 -34.19 -14.64 76.72
CA GLU A 343 -32.73 -14.63 76.54
C GLU A 343 -32.34 -15.15 75.14
N GLU A 344 -33.06 -16.14 74.61
CA GLU A 344 -32.91 -16.63 73.24
C GLU A 344 -33.31 -15.56 72.20
N LEU A 345 -34.49 -14.94 72.35
CA LEU A 345 -34.96 -13.83 71.51
C LEU A 345 -34.02 -12.62 71.58
N GLN A 346 -33.48 -12.30 72.76
CA GLN A 346 -32.51 -11.22 72.92
C GLN A 346 -31.22 -11.53 72.14
N LYS A 347 -30.73 -12.76 72.23
CA LYS A 347 -29.55 -13.21 71.49
C LYS A 347 -29.79 -13.19 69.97
N GLU A 348 -30.97 -13.60 69.52
CA GLU A 348 -31.37 -13.51 68.12
C GLU A 348 -31.45 -12.05 67.65
N LEU A 349 -32.05 -11.15 68.43
CA LEU A 349 -32.11 -9.72 68.11
C LEU A 349 -30.72 -9.09 68.06
N GLU A 350 -29.82 -9.45 68.97
CA GLU A 350 -28.43 -8.98 68.96
C GLU A 350 -27.66 -9.51 67.74
N ALA A 351 -27.85 -10.78 67.38
CA ALA A 351 -27.27 -11.37 66.18
C ALA A 351 -27.83 -10.69 64.92
N LEU A 352 -29.13 -10.46 64.86
CA LEU A 352 -29.81 -9.82 63.75
C LEU A 352 -29.36 -8.36 63.61
N ARG A 353 -29.19 -7.63 64.72
CA ARG A 353 -28.63 -6.27 64.72
C ARG A 353 -27.21 -6.24 64.17
N LYS A 354 -26.35 -7.19 64.56
CA LYS A 354 -24.99 -7.30 64.00
C LYS A 354 -25.01 -7.60 62.51
N TYR A 355 -25.90 -8.50 62.09
CA TYR A 355 -26.10 -8.82 60.68
C TYR A 355 -26.58 -7.60 59.87
N PHE A 356 -27.54 -6.83 60.38
CA PHE A 356 -27.97 -5.58 59.76
C PHE A 356 -26.84 -4.56 59.66
N TYR A 357 -26.05 -4.38 60.73
CA TYR A 357 -24.90 -3.47 60.71
C TYR A 357 -23.84 -3.87 59.68
N GLU A 358 -23.55 -5.17 59.56
CA GLU A 358 -22.66 -5.70 58.54
C GLU A 358 -23.20 -5.45 57.13
N LYS A 359 -24.50 -5.69 56.91
CA LYS A 359 -25.14 -5.42 55.62
C LYS A 359 -25.19 -3.94 55.28
N ASP A 360 -25.48 -3.07 56.23
CA ASP A 360 -25.44 -1.63 56.03
C ASP A 360 -24.03 -1.19 55.61
N ARG A 361 -22.98 -1.69 56.29
CA ARG A 361 -21.60 -1.42 55.92
C ARG A 361 -21.28 -1.92 54.50
N ASP A 362 -21.68 -3.13 54.15
CA ASP A 362 -21.46 -3.70 52.82
C ASP A 362 -22.18 -2.88 51.73
N THR A 363 -23.38 -2.37 52.02
CA THR A 363 -24.12 -1.50 51.10
C THR A 363 -23.47 -0.13 50.94
N GLU A 364 -22.90 0.44 52.01
CA GLU A 364 -22.12 1.67 51.93
C GLU A 364 -20.86 1.48 51.08
N THR A 365 -20.13 0.38 51.27
CA THR A 365 -18.96 0.07 50.44
C THR A 365 -19.34 -0.14 48.98
N LEU A 366 -20.46 -0.81 48.70
CA LEU A 366 -20.91 -1.02 47.33
C LEU A 366 -21.33 0.31 46.66
N LYS A 367 -21.91 1.24 47.43
CA LYS A 367 -22.22 2.60 46.92
C LYS A 367 -20.97 3.37 46.57
N THR A 368 -19.94 3.35 47.41
CA THR A 368 -18.69 4.06 47.11
C THR A 368 -17.95 3.44 45.92
N GLU A 369 -17.93 2.12 45.81
CA GLU A 369 -17.43 1.41 44.63
C GLU A 369 -18.22 1.81 43.37
N HIS A 370 -19.54 1.88 43.45
CA HIS A 370 -20.38 2.33 42.33
C HIS A 370 -20.09 3.77 41.92
N ASP A 371 -19.95 4.69 42.88
CA ASP A 371 -19.62 6.09 42.61
C ASP A 371 -18.23 6.24 41.97
N THR A 372 -17.24 5.47 42.43
CA THR A 372 -15.91 5.45 41.81
C THR A 372 -15.95 4.88 40.39
N LEU A 373 -16.72 3.83 40.14
CA LEU A 373 -16.92 3.28 38.79
C LEU A 373 -17.61 4.28 37.85
N LEU A 374 -18.59 5.03 38.34
CA LEU A 374 -19.23 6.10 37.58
C LEU A 374 -18.22 7.19 37.19
N GLU A 375 -17.32 7.56 38.10
CA GLU A 375 -16.28 8.55 37.81
C GLU A 375 -15.27 8.05 36.78
N VAL A 376 -14.81 6.79 36.91
CA VAL A 376 -13.94 6.15 35.91
C VAL A 376 -14.65 6.07 34.55
N HIS A 377 -15.94 5.72 34.52
CA HIS A 377 -16.71 5.65 33.28
C HIS A 377 -16.79 7.01 32.58
N LYS A 378 -17.03 8.09 33.32
CA LYS A 378 -16.99 9.46 32.78
C LYS A 378 -15.62 9.80 32.18
N GLN A 379 -14.54 9.47 32.88
CA GLN A 379 -13.18 9.70 32.39
C GLN A 379 -12.90 8.91 31.09
N VAL A 380 -13.33 7.65 31.02
CA VAL A 380 -13.18 6.83 29.81
C VAL A 380 -13.98 7.40 28.63
N ILE A 381 -15.17 7.95 28.86
CA ILE A 381 -15.94 8.64 27.81
C ILE A 381 -15.17 9.85 27.28
N VAL A 382 -14.61 10.68 28.17
CA VAL A 382 -13.82 11.84 27.76
C VAL A 382 -12.60 11.42 26.95
N GLN A 383 -11.86 10.42 27.40
CA GLN A 383 -10.70 9.88 26.67
C GLN A 383 -11.09 9.32 25.30
N ARG A 384 -12.21 8.59 25.22
CA ARG A 384 -12.74 8.11 23.94
C ARG A 384 -13.02 9.26 22.98
N ASP A 385 -13.64 10.33 23.47
CA ASP A 385 -13.99 11.48 22.64
C ASP A 385 -12.75 12.27 22.19
N GLU A 386 -11.74 12.38 23.06
CA GLU A 386 -10.44 12.94 22.71
C GLU A 386 -9.74 12.12 21.62
N PHE A 387 -9.66 10.79 21.77
CA PHE A 387 -9.09 9.92 20.74
C PHE A 387 -9.89 9.93 19.44
N PHE A 388 -11.22 10.05 19.51
CA PHE A 388 -12.05 10.20 18.33
C PHE A 388 -11.72 11.50 17.59
N GLN A 389 -11.63 12.63 18.30
CA GLN A 389 -11.25 13.92 17.71
C GLN A 389 -9.82 13.90 17.15
N GLU A 390 -8.88 13.25 17.83
CA GLU A 390 -7.52 13.08 17.34
C GLU A 390 -7.48 12.20 16.09
N SER A 391 -8.24 11.10 16.07
CA SER A 391 -8.39 10.25 14.89
C SER A 391 -9.04 10.99 13.71
N GLU A 392 -10.03 11.85 13.97
CA GLU A 392 -10.63 12.73 12.96
C GLU A 392 -9.59 13.68 12.37
N ARG A 393 -8.84 14.38 13.23
CA ARG A 393 -7.78 15.31 12.82
C ARG A 393 -6.68 14.59 12.04
N LEU A 394 -6.26 13.41 12.50
CA LEU A 394 -5.31 12.57 11.77
C LEU A 394 -5.87 12.12 10.44
N ARG A 395 -7.15 11.77 10.34
CA ARG A 395 -7.79 11.43 9.05
C ARG A 395 -7.88 12.62 8.09
N GLN A 396 -8.00 13.84 8.61
CA GLN A 396 -7.99 15.07 7.81
C GLN A 396 -6.57 15.46 7.35
N THR A 397 -5.54 15.13 8.14
CA THR A 397 -4.15 15.54 7.89
C THR A 397 -3.29 14.45 7.22
N ALA A 398 -3.64 13.18 7.39
CA ALA A 398 -3.08 12.07 6.66
C ALA A 398 -3.76 12.02 5.29
N THR A 399 -3.09 12.58 4.27
CA THR A 399 -3.43 12.48 2.84
C THR A 399 -4.94 12.41 2.58
N PRO A 400 -5.62 13.56 2.34
CA PRO A 400 -7.06 13.55 2.07
C PRO A 400 -7.39 12.46 1.05
N ARG A 401 -8.36 11.60 1.40
CA ARG A 401 -8.79 10.49 0.54
C ARG A 401 -9.05 11.07 -0.85
N PRO A 402 -8.44 10.54 -1.91
CA PRO A 402 -8.63 11.06 -3.26
C PRO A 402 -10.12 11.14 -3.56
N GLU A 403 -10.53 12.19 -4.26
CA GLU A 403 -11.90 12.34 -4.77
C GLU A 403 -12.12 11.31 -5.88
N TRP A 404 -12.46 10.07 -5.48
CA TRP A 404 -12.61 8.94 -6.38
C TRP A 404 -13.69 9.17 -7.45
N GLU A 405 -14.63 10.08 -7.22
CA GLU A 405 -15.63 10.47 -8.23
C GLU A 405 -14.98 11.08 -9.49
N LYS A 406 -13.87 11.80 -9.34
CA LYS A 406 -13.11 12.36 -10.48
C LYS A 406 -12.42 11.29 -11.33
N CYS A 407 -12.29 10.06 -10.83
CA CYS A 407 -11.69 8.97 -11.61
C CYS A 407 -12.63 8.50 -12.74
N ALA A 408 -13.93 8.79 -12.63
CA ALA A 408 -14.88 8.55 -13.70
C ALA A 408 -14.55 9.32 -14.99
N ASP A 409 -13.93 10.49 -14.88
CA ASP A 409 -13.57 11.33 -16.02
C ASP A 409 -12.34 10.80 -16.78
N ILE A 410 -11.52 9.97 -16.11
CA ILE A 410 -10.23 9.48 -16.61
C ILE A 410 -10.36 8.02 -17.12
N VAL A 411 -11.29 7.25 -16.56
CA VAL A 411 -11.49 5.85 -16.92
C VAL A 411 -12.39 5.74 -18.18
N PRO A 412 -11.95 5.02 -19.23
CA PRO A 412 -12.77 4.83 -20.43
C PRO A 412 -14.02 4.03 -20.07
N GLY A 413 -15.19 4.61 -20.33
CA GLY A 413 -16.50 4.08 -19.91
C GLY A 413 -17.18 4.89 -18.80
N GLY A 414 -16.55 5.98 -18.31
CA GLY A 414 -17.20 6.99 -17.48
C GLY A 414 -17.60 6.50 -16.08
N ILE A 415 -18.58 7.20 -15.49
CA ILE A 415 -19.07 6.96 -14.12
C ILE A 415 -19.62 5.54 -13.91
N GLN A 416 -20.26 4.94 -14.93
CA GLN A 416 -20.87 3.61 -14.81
C GLN A 416 -19.80 2.52 -14.68
N ARG A 417 -18.77 2.56 -15.53
CA ARG A 417 -17.66 1.60 -15.45
C ARG A 417 -16.83 1.81 -14.18
N TRP A 418 -16.65 3.07 -13.76
CA TRP A 418 -15.98 3.34 -12.49
C TRP A 418 -16.77 2.84 -11.28
N GLN A 419 -18.11 2.94 -11.29
CA GLN A 419 -18.96 2.35 -10.24
C GLN A 419 -18.83 0.83 -10.21
N GLU A 420 -18.85 0.15 -11.36
CA GLU A 420 -18.64 -1.31 -11.43
C GLU A 420 -17.26 -1.75 -10.89
N LEU A 421 -16.22 -0.96 -11.16
CA LEU A 421 -14.85 -1.23 -10.71
C LEU A 421 -14.60 -0.88 -9.24
N SER A 422 -15.33 0.10 -8.73
CA SER A 422 -15.17 0.59 -7.35
C SER A 422 -16.11 -0.06 -6.35
N ASP A 423 -17.17 -0.73 -6.82
CA ASP A 423 -18.14 -1.39 -5.95
C ASP A 423 -17.49 -2.53 -5.16
N GLY A 424 -17.64 -2.49 -3.84
CA GLY A 424 -17.04 -3.47 -2.92
C GLY A 424 -15.52 -3.38 -2.72
N VAL A 425 -14.82 -2.43 -3.35
CA VAL A 425 -13.36 -2.29 -3.23
C VAL A 425 -12.99 -1.23 -2.19
N ARG A 426 -12.00 -1.54 -1.33
CA ARG A 426 -11.52 -0.59 -0.31
C ARG A 426 -10.68 0.52 -0.97
N SER A 427 -10.69 1.72 -0.40
CA SER A 427 -10.03 2.87 -1.05
C SER A 427 -8.52 2.83 -1.15
N ASP A 428 -7.85 2.04 -0.31
CA ASP A 428 -6.43 1.72 -0.47
C ASP A 428 -6.19 0.86 -1.72
N ASP A 429 -7.12 -0.02 -2.05
CA ASP A 429 -7.05 -0.91 -3.20
C ASP A 429 -7.56 -0.25 -4.50
N LEU A 430 -8.42 0.77 -4.40
CA LEU A 430 -8.91 1.55 -5.55
C LEU A 430 -7.79 2.23 -6.34
N VAL A 431 -6.69 2.61 -5.69
CA VAL A 431 -5.49 3.11 -6.39
C VAL A 431 -4.96 2.04 -7.35
N GLY A 432 -4.90 0.79 -6.90
CA GLY A 432 -4.44 -0.33 -7.72
C GLY A 432 -5.38 -0.64 -8.88
N VAL A 433 -6.69 -0.62 -8.63
CA VAL A 433 -7.71 -0.80 -9.68
C VAL A 433 -7.67 0.32 -10.70
N LEU A 434 -7.52 1.57 -10.25
CA LEU A 434 -7.34 2.73 -11.13
C LEU A 434 -6.06 2.59 -11.94
N LEU A 435 -4.93 2.25 -11.33
CA LEU A 435 -3.67 2.06 -12.05
C LEU A 435 -3.74 0.91 -13.05
N GLN A 436 -4.49 -0.15 -12.74
CA GLN A 436 -4.70 -1.28 -13.65
C GLN A 436 -5.60 -0.88 -14.83
N GLU A 437 -6.66 -0.11 -14.61
CA GLU A 437 -7.54 0.36 -15.68
C GLU A 437 -6.91 1.51 -16.47
N LEU A 438 -6.12 2.38 -15.85
CA LEU A 438 -5.28 3.35 -16.56
C LEU A 438 -4.16 2.64 -17.34
N SER A 439 -3.57 1.57 -16.80
CA SER A 439 -2.61 0.74 -17.54
C SER A 439 -3.27 0.08 -18.77
N ARG A 440 -4.57 -0.23 -18.69
CA ARG A 440 -5.36 -0.76 -19.81
C ARG A 440 -5.83 0.31 -20.77
N ALA A 441 -6.21 1.48 -20.27
CA ALA A 441 -6.72 2.63 -21.02
C ALA A 441 -5.59 3.42 -21.71
N SER A 442 -4.41 3.47 -21.10
CA SER A 442 -3.26 4.25 -21.56
C SER A 442 -2.56 3.63 -22.76
N GLY A 443 -3.01 2.50 -23.31
CA GLY A 443 -2.40 1.97 -24.53
C GLY A 443 -0.87 1.95 -24.43
N GLY A 444 -0.36 1.28 -23.41
CA GLY A 444 1.03 0.86 -23.27
C GLY A 444 2.09 1.93 -23.00
N GLU A 445 2.86 1.75 -21.92
CA GLU A 445 4.17 1.12 -22.16
C GLU A 445 4.13 -0.42 -22.33
N PHE A 446 3.00 -1.10 -22.09
CA PHE A 446 2.84 -2.55 -22.30
C PHE A 446 1.49 -3.03 -22.91
N GLY A 447 0.73 -2.20 -23.64
CA GLY A 447 -0.63 -2.61 -24.07
C GLY A 447 -1.32 -1.92 -25.26
N ALA A 448 -0.86 -0.80 -25.82
CA ALA A 448 -1.36 -0.40 -27.15
C ALA A 448 -0.74 -1.33 -28.19
N PRO A 449 -1.48 -1.68 -29.25
CA PRO A 449 -0.86 -2.29 -30.40
C PRO A 449 0.21 -1.33 -30.94
N GLU A 450 1.46 -1.80 -30.98
CA GLU A 450 2.63 -1.05 -31.50
C GLU A 450 2.42 -0.64 -32.97
N TYR A 451 1.45 -1.28 -33.65
CA TYR A 451 1.06 -1.03 -35.03
C TYR A 451 -0.46 -1.03 -35.17
N PHE A 452 -1.01 -0.04 -35.90
CA PHE A 452 -2.36 -0.08 -36.43
C PHE A 452 -2.44 -1.03 -37.62
N GLU A 453 -3.62 -1.60 -37.84
CA GLU A 453 -3.95 -2.36 -39.05
C GLU A 453 -4.56 -1.39 -40.08
N GLY A 454 -3.97 -1.36 -41.28
CA GLY A 454 -4.45 -0.51 -42.37
C GLY A 454 -5.85 -0.91 -42.82
N GLN A 455 -6.71 0.08 -43.06
CA GLN A 455 -8.11 -0.07 -43.48
C GLN A 455 -8.26 -0.48 -44.96
N GLY A 456 -7.15 -0.60 -45.69
CA GLY A 456 -7.11 -1.01 -47.09
C GLY A 456 -7.41 0.13 -48.08
N ASP A 457 -7.38 -0.19 -49.38
CA ASP A 457 -7.43 0.79 -50.46
C ASP A 457 -8.83 0.95 -51.10
N ARG A 458 -9.88 0.64 -50.35
CA ARG A 458 -11.27 0.72 -50.85
C ARG A 458 -11.73 2.16 -51.01
N GLU A 459 -12.64 2.42 -51.96
CA GLU A 459 -13.22 3.75 -52.17
C GLU A 459 -14.02 4.26 -50.97
N ASP A 460 -14.62 3.35 -50.19
CA ASP A 460 -15.35 3.64 -48.95
C ASP A 460 -14.44 4.16 -47.80
N VAL A 461 -13.13 3.95 -47.89
CA VAL A 461 -12.17 4.42 -46.89
C VAL A 461 -11.71 5.84 -47.25
N PRO A 462 -11.67 6.80 -46.30
CA PRO A 462 -11.19 8.15 -46.56
C PRO A 462 -9.80 8.16 -47.16
N ALA A 463 -9.53 9.07 -48.11
CA ALA A 463 -8.28 9.09 -48.87
C ALA A 463 -7.01 9.15 -48.00
N TYR A 464 -7.09 9.77 -46.82
CA TYR A 464 -5.98 9.87 -45.87
C TYR A 464 -5.71 8.58 -45.06
N LEU A 465 -6.65 7.61 -45.05
CA LEU A 465 -6.51 6.31 -44.39
C LEU A 465 -6.33 5.14 -45.38
N ARG A 466 -6.32 5.38 -46.69
CA ARG A 466 -6.11 4.33 -47.69
C ARG A 466 -4.68 3.81 -47.64
N TYR A 467 -4.50 2.68 -46.97
CA TYR A 467 -3.24 1.96 -46.88
C TYR A 467 -3.50 0.52 -46.46
N GLU A 468 -2.78 -0.41 -47.09
CA GLU A 468 -2.79 -1.83 -46.75
C GLU A 468 -1.49 -2.22 -46.03
N GLY A 469 -1.62 -2.78 -44.81
CA GLY A 469 -0.49 -3.26 -44.01
C GLY A 469 -0.42 -2.68 -42.60
N GLN A 470 0.68 -2.94 -41.90
CA GLN A 470 0.90 -2.45 -40.53
C GLN A 470 1.44 -1.02 -40.54
N VAL A 471 0.85 -0.15 -39.72
CA VAL A 471 1.22 1.26 -39.58
C VAL A 471 1.69 1.52 -38.16
N ARG A 472 2.88 2.08 -37.97
CA ARG A 472 3.46 2.26 -36.63
C ARG A 472 2.66 3.25 -35.79
N ASN A 473 2.32 2.86 -34.55
CA ASN A 473 1.72 3.75 -33.57
C ASN A 473 2.81 4.59 -32.87
N ARG A 474 2.71 5.91 -33.00
CA ARG A 474 3.62 6.90 -32.38
C ARG A 474 3.16 7.34 -31.00
N HIS A 475 1.97 6.92 -30.57
CA HIS A 475 1.40 7.24 -29.26
C HIS A 475 1.28 8.75 -29.02
N LEU A 476 0.70 9.47 -29.98
CA LEU A 476 0.51 10.92 -29.87
C LEU A 476 -0.29 11.27 -28.61
N GLY A 477 0.28 12.17 -27.81
CA GLY A 477 -0.38 12.74 -26.64
C GLY A 477 -1.39 13.82 -27.00
N LYS A 478 -2.22 14.24 -26.04
CA LYS A 478 -3.23 15.31 -26.23
C LYS A 478 -2.60 16.62 -26.68
N LYS A 479 -1.56 17.08 -25.95
CA LYS A 479 -0.85 18.34 -26.25
C LYS A 479 -0.23 18.33 -27.65
N GLU A 480 0.42 17.22 -28.02
CA GLU A 480 1.02 17.06 -29.36
C GLU A 480 -0.05 17.07 -30.46
N THR A 481 -1.18 16.41 -30.23
CA THR A 481 -2.32 16.39 -31.14
C THR A 481 -2.89 17.80 -31.35
N ALA A 482 -3.11 18.57 -30.28
CA ALA A 482 -3.61 19.94 -30.36
C ALA A 482 -2.68 20.87 -31.15
N ILE A 483 -1.36 20.76 -30.93
CA ILE A 483 -0.35 21.54 -31.67
C ILE A 483 -0.39 21.19 -33.16
N LEU A 484 -0.47 19.90 -33.50
CA LEU A 484 -0.54 19.45 -34.89
C LEU A 484 -1.81 19.95 -35.60
N ILE A 485 -2.97 19.85 -34.95
CA ILE A 485 -4.24 20.36 -35.48
C ILE A 485 -4.14 21.86 -35.77
N LYS A 486 -3.55 22.63 -34.84
CA LYS A 486 -3.32 24.07 -35.00
C LYS A 486 -2.42 24.38 -36.19
N ASP A 487 -1.32 23.65 -36.35
CA ASP A 487 -0.41 23.84 -37.47
C ASP A 487 -1.08 23.51 -38.81
N VAL A 488 -1.89 22.45 -38.87
CA VAL A 488 -2.69 22.10 -40.05
C VAL A 488 -3.66 23.22 -40.41
N TRP A 489 -4.42 23.76 -39.44
CA TRP A 489 -5.34 24.87 -39.67
C TRP A 489 -4.64 26.14 -40.13
N LYS A 490 -3.47 26.44 -39.57
CA LYS A 490 -2.66 27.61 -39.95
C LYS A 490 -2.19 27.52 -41.39
N GLU A 491 -1.66 26.36 -41.81
CA GLU A 491 -1.24 26.16 -43.20
C GLU A 491 -2.43 26.12 -44.15
N LYS A 492 -3.57 25.54 -43.74
CA LYS A 492 -4.79 25.53 -44.56
C LYS A 492 -5.32 26.94 -44.79
N THR A 493 -5.34 27.77 -43.76
CA THR A 493 -5.80 29.16 -43.85
C THR A 493 -4.89 29.98 -44.76
N ALA A 494 -3.56 29.75 -44.72
CA ALA A 494 -2.62 30.38 -45.63
C ALA A 494 -2.84 29.94 -47.09
N ALA A 495 -2.98 28.63 -47.35
CA ALA A 495 -3.25 28.10 -48.69
C ALA A 495 -4.59 28.62 -49.27
N ASN A 496 -5.62 28.71 -48.43
CA ASN A 496 -6.91 29.28 -48.79
C ASN A 496 -6.85 30.80 -49.07
N ALA A 497 -5.92 31.53 -48.44
CA ALA A 497 -5.70 32.95 -48.69
C ALA A 497 -4.95 33.22 -50.01
N GLU A 498 -3.94 32.39 -50.32
CA GLU A 498 -3.18 32.45 -51.58
C GLU A 498 -4.05 32.09 -52.80
N THR A 499 -5.05 31.24 -52.63
CA THR A 499 -5.97 30.82 -53.70
C THR A 499 -7.00 31.91 -54.06
N LYS A 500 -7.25 32.88 -53.18
CA LYS A 500 -8.23 33.97 -53.43
C LYS A 500 -7.73 35.06 -54.39
N SER A 501 -6.43 35.09 -54.74
CA SER A 501 -5.86 36.22 -55.51
C SER A 501 -5.82 36.03 -57.02
N GLU A 502 -6.00 34.83 -57.57
CA GLU A 502 -5.90 34.59 -59.01
C GLU A 502 -6.92 33.50 -59.44
N ASP A 503 -7.82 33.86 -60.37
CA ASP A 503 -8.85 33.04 -61.04
C ASP A 503 -10.26 32.97 -60.42
N VAL A 504 -11.23 33.50 -61.17
CA VAL A 504 -12.70 33.47 -60.90
C VAL A 504 -13.33 32.09 -61.18
N ASP A 505 -12.58 31.16 -61.79
CA ASP A 505 -13.07 29.86 -62.29
C ASP A 505 -12.48 28.63 -61.58
N LYS A 506 -11.93 28.77 -60.36
CA LYS A 506 -11.48 27.61 -59.55
C LYS A 506 -12.37 27.30 -58.35
N PRO A 507 -12.56 26.00 -58.04
CA PRO A 507 -13.70 25.51 -57.27
C PRO A 507 -13.50 25.67 -55.77
N GLU A 508 -14.59 25.38 -55.05
CA GLU A 508 -14.73 25.11 -53.62
C GLU A 508 -13.43 24.76 -52.88
N ARG A 509 -13.32 25.29 -51.65
CA ARG A 509 -12.23 25.00 -50.72
C ARG A 509 -11.92 23.50 -50.69
N ILE A 510 -10.64 23.14 -50.74
CA ILE A 510 -10.22 21.74 -50.71
C ILE A 510 -10.67 21.13 -49.37
N PRO A 511 -11.38 19.98 -49.39
CA PRO A 511 -11.80 19.29 -48.16
C PRO A 511 -10.62 19.01 -47.23
N MET A 512 -10.86 19.07 -45.92
CA MET A 512 -9.79 18.88 -44.92
C MET A 512 -9.09 17.52 -45.07
N SER A 513 -9.84 16.48 -45.38
CA SER A 513 -9.33 15.12 -45.64
C SER A 513 -8.28 15.07 -46.76
N VAL A 514 -8.47 15.86 -47.83
CA VAL A 514 -7.53 15.94 -48.96
C VAL A 514 -6.37 16.86 -48.62
N PHE A 515 -6.65 17.99 -47.97
CA PHE A 515 -5.63 18.96 -47.57
C PHE A 515 -4.60 18.35 -46.60
N LEU A 516 -5.05 17.55 -45.62
CA LEU A 516 -4.16 16.92 -44.64
C LEU A 516 -3.11 16.04 -45.32
N VAL A 517 -3.49 15.30 -46.36
CA VAL A 517 -2.55 14.47 -47.13
C VAL A 517 -1.55 15.34 -47.89
N GLN A 518 -1.99 16.45 -48.49
CA GLN A 518 -1.10 17.39 -49.17
C GLN A 518 -0.10 18.03 -48.19
N TYR A 519 -0.58 18.47 -47.02
CA TYR A 519 0.23 19.00 -45.93
C TYR A 519 1.29 18.01 -45.44
N LEU A 520 0.92 16.75 -45.22
CA LEU A 520 1.88 15.75 -44.77
C LEU A 520 2.89 15.38 -45.86
N ASN A 521 2.49 15.37 -47.13
CA ASN A 521 3.41 15.13 -48.25
C ASN A 521 4.42 16.26 -48.45
N THR A 522 4.08 17.52 -48.14
CA THR A 522 5.05 18.63 -48.18
C THR A 522 5.99 18.60 -46.98
N LYS A 523 5.54 18.12 -45.81
CA LYS A 523 6.36 18.00 -44.59
C LYS A 523 7.30 16.79 -44.59
N PHE A 524 6.86 15.66 -45.15
CA PHE A 524 7.60 14.40 -45.08
C PHE A 524 7.93 13.84 -46.47
N PRO A 525 9.21 13.50 -46.75
CA PRO A 525 9.62 13.01 -48.07
C PRO A 525 9.25 11.55 -48.35
N LEU A 526 8.89 10.78 -47.30
CA LEU A 526 8.59 9.34 -47.38
C LEU A 526 7.09 9.12 -47.22
N HIS A 527 6.47 8.47 -48.21
CA HIS A 527 5.03 8.15 -48.19
C HIS A 527 4.62 7.32 -46.96
N GLN A 528 5.48 6.40 -46.51
CA GLN A 528 5.23 5.61 -45.30
C GLN A 528 5.07 6.48 -44.04
N MET A 529 5.84 7.58 -43.92
CA MET A 529 5.70 8.49 -42.78
C MET A 529 4.39 9.28 -42.85
N VAL A 530 3.95 9.63 -44.06
CA VAL A 530 2.67 10.32 -44.29
C VAL A 530 1.52 9.44 -43.81
N VAL A 531 1.49 8.18 -44.22
CA VAL A 531 0.50 7.19 -43.77
C VAL A 531 0.53 7.03 -42.25
N GLU A 532 1.73 6.87 -41.66
CA GLU A 532 1.87 6.80 -40.20
C GLU A 532 1.26 8.02 -39.51
N TRP A 533 1.55 9.23 -39.98
CA TRP A 533 0.98 10.45 -39.39
C TRP A 533 -0.53 10.54 -39.58
N CYS A 534 -1.08 10.16 -40.74
CA CYS A 534 -2.53 10.14 -40.96
C CYS A 534 -3.25 9.24 -39.95
N TYR A 535 -2.77 8.01 -39.75
CA TYR A 535 -3.36 7.07 -38.80
C TYR A 535 -3.23 7.55 -37.37
N ASN A 536 -2.06 8.07 -36.99
CA ASN A 536 -1.83 8.56 -35.64
C ASN A 536 -2.68 9.80 -35.31
N ILE A 537 -2.83 10.73 -36.26
CA ILE A 537 -3.68 11.93 -36.08
C ILE A 537 -5.15 11.50 -35.98
N HIS A 538 -5.61 10.59 -36.83
CA HIS A 538 -6.98 10.10 -36.79
C HIS A 538 -7.30 9.39 -35.46
N ASP A 539 -6.43 8.47 -35.03
CA ASP A 539 -6.56 7.75 -33.78
C ASP A 539 -6.47 8.69 -32.55
N SER A 540 -5.54 9.65 -32.55
CA SER A 540 -5.43 10.60 -31.44
C SER A 540 -6.64 11.54 -31.37
N CYS A 541 -7.19 11.96 -32.51
CA CYS A 541 -8.42 12.75 -32.55
C CYS A 541 -9.62 11.95 -32.01
N GLN A 542 -9.71 10.66 -32.31
CA GLN A 542 -10.74 9.78 -31.73
C GLN A 542 -10.58 9.60 -30.22
N ARG A 543 -9.34 9.39 -29.74
CA ARG A 543 -9.05 9.23 -28.30
C ARG A 543 -9.36 10.50 -27.50
N TYR A 544 -9.09 11.67 -28.07
CA TYR A 544 -9.28 12.96 -27.41
C TYR A 544 -10.56 13.68 -27.88
N SER A 545 -11.55 12.95 -28.40
CA SER A 545 -12.82 13.51 -28.92
C SER A 545 -13.72 14.14 -27.85
N HIS A 546 -13.37 14.03 -26.57
CA HIS A 546 -14.02 14.76 -25.49
C HIS A 546 -13.65 16.26 -25.49
N ASP A 547 -12.55 16.64 -26.14
CA ASP A 547 -12.19 18.04 -26.34
C ASP A 547 -12.93 18.57 -27.58
N GLU A 548 -13.78 19.58 -27.41
CA GLU A 548 -14.68 20.08 -28.45
C GLU A 548 -13.95 20.50 -29.73
N ARG A 549 -12.73 21.04 -29.61
CA ARG A 549 -11.92 21.48 -30.76
C ARG A 549 -11.34 20.30 -31.54
N ILE A 550 -10.90 19.28 -30.82
CA ILE A 550 -10.39 18.04 -31.42
C ILE A 550 -11.54 17.27 -32.08
N ALA A 551 -12.70 17.23 -31.43
CA ALA A 551 -13.92 16.64 -31.97
C ALA A 551 -14.39 17.36 -33.24
N MET A 552 -14.42 18.70 -33.22
CA MET A 552 -14.76 19.50 -34.40
C MET A 552 -13.77 19.26 -35.55
N PHE A 553 -12.47 19.24 -35.28
CA PHE A 553 -11.48 18.91 -36.30
C PHE A 553 -11.67 17.49 -36.85
N LEU A 554 -11.94 16.50 -36.00
CA LEU A 554 -12.23 15.13 -36.43
C LEU A 554 -13.46 15.09 -37.34
N GLY A 555 -14.56 15.74 -36.93
CA GLY A 555 -15.79 15.79 -37.72
C GLY A 555 -15.59 16.48 -39.07
N ILE A 556 -14.78 17.54 -39.14
CA ILE A 556 -14.41 18.18 -40.42
C ILE A 556 -13.48 17.27 -41.24
N LEU A 557 -12.60 16.50 -40.59
CA LEU A 557 -11.69 15.57 -41.25
C LEU A 557 -12.42 14.37 -41.86
N THR A 558 -13.49 13.89 -41.21
CA THR A 558 -14.34 12.79 -41.68
C THR A 558 -15.50 13.25 -42.56
N ASP A 559 -15.61 14.55 -42.83
CA ASP A 559 -16.68 15.18 -43.62
C ASP A 559 -18.08 15.05 -42.96
N GLU A 560 -18.12 14.86 -41.64
CA GLU A 560 -19.34 14.87 -40.83
C GLU A 560 -19.79 16.29 -40.46
N ILE A 561 -18.84 17.23 -40.37
CA ILE A 561 -19.06 18.64 -40.03
C ILE A 561 -18.52 19.51 -41.15
N ASP A 562 -19.29 20.51 -41.58
CA ASP A 562 -18.85 21.49 -42.57
C ASP A 562 -17.73 22.37 -42.00
N GLU A 563 -16.69 22.59 -42.78
CA GLU A 563 -15.57 23.46 -42.46
C GLU A 563 -16.00 24.91 -42.16
N GLU A 564 -17.13 25.38 -42.70
CA GLU A 564 -17.67 26.71 -42.37
C GLU A 564 -17.98 26.88 -40.87
N VAL A 565 -18.19 25.80 -40.12
CA VAL A 565 -18.39 25.86 -38.66
C VAL A 565 -17.14 26.39 -37.95
N TYR A 566 -15.95 25.93 -38.35
CA TYR A 566 -14.68 26.40 -37.78
C TYR A 566 -14.45 27.89 -38.06
N TYR A 567 -14.66 28.31 -39.30
CA TYR A 567 -14.53 29.72 -39.68
C TYR A 567 -15.61 30.59 -39.05
N GLY A 568 -16.81 30.05 -38.84
CA GLY A 568 -17.89 30.69 -38.10
C GLY A 568 -17.51 30.96 -36.65
N GLN A 569 -16.94 29.98 -35.95
CA GLN A 569 -16.43 30.15 -34.58
C GLN A 569 -15.32 31.21 -34.51
N LEU A 570 -14.34 31.16 -35.43
CA LEU A 570 -13.26 32.15 -35.47
C LEU A 570 -13.80 33.57 -35.71
N ASN A 571 -14.77 33.73 -36.61
CA ASN A 571 -15.40 35.01 -36.90
C ASN A 571 -16.23 35.52 -35.71
N LEU A 572 -17.02 34.65 -35.07
CA LEU A 572 -17.77 34.98 -33.86
C LEU A 572 -16.83 35.48 -32.76
N MET A 573 -15.72 34.78 -32.54
CA MET A 573 -14.69 35.17 -31.58
C MET A 573 -14.08 36.55 -31.92
N SER A 574 -13.74 36.78 -33.19
CA SER A 574 -13.20 38.06 -33.64
C SER A 574 -14.21 39.21 -33.52
N ARG A 575 -15.50 38.95 -33.78
CA ARG A 575 -16.58 39.93 -33.63
C ARG A 575 -16.82 40.29 -32.17
N LEU A 576 -16.83 39.29 -31.28
CA LEU A 576 -16.97 39.49 -29.85
C LEU A 576 -15.81 40.33 -29.28
N LEU A 577 -14.57 39.99 -29.65
CA LEU A 577 -13.40 40.79 -29.26
C LEU A 577 -13.47 42.22 -29.80
N GLY A 578 -13.91 42.39 -31.05
CA GLY A 578 -14.13 43.72 -31.65
C GLY A 578 -15.18 44.54 -30.91
N TYR A 579 -16.27 43.89 -30.48
CA TYR A 579 -17.34 44.50 -29.71
C TYR A 579 -16.88 44.93 -28.31
N PHE A 580 -16.11 44.10 -27.60
CA PHE A 580 -15.49 44.50 -26.33
C PHE A 580 -14.52 45.69 -26.49
N ARG A 581 -13.74 45.73 -27.57
CA ARG A 581 -12.86 46.89 -27.87
C ARG A 581 -13.65 48.16 -28.13
N GLN A 582 -14.82 48.06 -28.74
CA GLN A 582 -15.68 49.20 -29.00
C GLN A 582 -16.26 49.78 -27.69
N ILE A 583 -16.68 48.93 -26.76
CA ILE A 583 -17.21 49.36 -25.46
C ILE A 583 -16.10 49.92 -24.57
N ALA A 584 -14.93 49.28 -24.56
CA ALA A 584 -13.79 49.72 -23.78
C ALA A 584 -13.10 50.99 -24.34
N ALA A 585 -13.51 51.48 -25.51
CA ALA A 585 -12.90 52.67 -26.14
C ALA A 585 -13.14 53.96 -25.35
N ASP A 586 -14.22 54.00 -24.56
CA ASP A 586 -14.61 55.16 -23.75
C ASP A 586 -14.04 55.11 -22.31
N GLU A 587 -13.36 54.02 -21.94
CA GLU A 587 -12.77 53.80 -20.62
C GLU A 587 -11.32 54.33 -20.51
N GLU A 588 -10.88 54.62 -19.28
CA GLU A 588 -9.51 55.09 -19.00
C GLU A 588 -8.43 54.09 -19.42
N ASN A 589 -8.79 52.79 -19.49
CA ASN A 589 -7.91 51.71 -19.93
C ASN A 589 -8.61 50.80 -20.96
N PRO A 590 -8.22 50.85 -22.24
CA PRO A 590 -8.95 50.18 -23.33
C PRO A 590 -8.90 48.66 -23.29
N ASN A 591 -8.10 48.04 -22.40
CA ASN A 591 -7.97 46.59 -22.28
C ASN A 591 -8.68 46.00 -21.05
N VAL A 592 -9.40 46.82 -20.27
CA VAL A 592 -10.04 46.41 -19.02
C VAL A 592 -11.52 46.77 -19.04
N LEU A 593 -12.37 45.85 -18.57
CA LEU A 593 -13.82 46.06 -18.40
C LEU A 593 -14.24 45.72 -16.97
N SER A 594 -15.10 46.53 -16.36
CA SER A 594 -15.78 46.18 -15.10
C SER A 594 -16.65 44.92 -15.29
N ARG A 595 -16.89 44.16 -14.22
CA ARG A 595 -17.79 43.01 -14.22
C ARG A 595 -19.18 43.32 -14.77
N ASP A 596 -19.76 44.43 -14.35
CA ASP A 596 -21.11 44.81 -14.78
C ASP A 596 -21.12 45.17 -16.26
N MET A 597 -20.09 45.87 -16.73
CA MET A 597 -19.93 46.22 -18.14
C MET A 597 -19.66 44.99 -19.01
N PHE A 598 -18.89 44.04 -18.52
CA PHE A 598 -18.61 42.77 -19.21
C PHE A 598 -19.88 41.91 -19.35
N LYS A 599 -20.68 41.81 -18.27
CA LYS A 599 -21.98 41.11 -18.30
C LYS A 599 -22.97 41.79 -19.25
N LEU A 600 -23.07 43.12 -19.21
CA LEU A 600 -23.93 43.88 -20.13
C LEU A 600 -23.48 43.70 -21.59
N ALA A 601 -22.18 43.75 -21.86
CA ALA A 601 -21.62 43.55 -23.20
C ALA A 601 -21.91 42.14 -23.75
N LEU A 602 -21.81 41.10 -22.91
CA LEU A 602 -22.19 39.74 -23.30
C LEU A 602 -23.69 39.61 -23.57
N SER A 603 -24.53 40.26 -22.76
CA SER A 603 -25.98 40.26 -22.95
C SER A 603 -26.42 40.99 -24.22
N ASP A 604 -25.73 42.06 -24.60
CA ASP A 604 -26.03 42.81 -25.83
C ASP A 604 -25.52 42.08 -27.07
N PHE A 605 -24.37 41.40 -26.99
CA PHE A 605 -23.82 40.63 -28.11
C PHE A 605 -24.57 39.31 -28.37
N PHE A 606 -25.03 38.64 -27.31
CA PHE A 606 -25.77 37.38 -27.39
C PHE A 606 -27.25 37.58 -27.04
N GLU A 607 -28.00 38.21 -27.95
CA GLU A 607 -29.43 38.51 -27.78
C GLU A 607 -30.30 37.25 -27.50
N ASP A 608 -29.86 36.08 -27.95
CA ASP A 608 -30.60 34.80 -27.84
C ASP A 608 -30.21 33.95 -26.61
N LYS A 609 -29.28 34.40 -25.76
CA LYS A 609 -28.82 33.62 -24.59
C LYS A 609 -29.54 34.02 -23.31
N ASP A 610 -29.89 33.04 -22.49
CA ASP A 610 -30.53 33.27 -21.19
C ASP A 610 -29.56 33.90 -20.18
N GLU A 611 -30.09 34.62 -19.19
CA GLU A 611 -29.27 35.28 -18.15
C GLU A 611 -28.41 34.27 -17.37
N ALA A 612 -28.87 33.02 -17.24
CA ALA A 612 -28.12 31.93 -16.63
C ALA A 612 -26.87 31.54 -17.45
N ASP A 613 -26.96 31.54 -18.78
CA ASP A 613 -25.84 31.22 -19.67
C ASP A 613 -24.83 32.36 -19.68
N ILE A 614 -25.30 33.61 -19.67
CA ILE A 614 -24.45 34.79 -19.57
C ILE A 614 -23.70 34.77 -18.22
N GLU A 615 -24.37 34.42 -17.12
CA GLU A 615 -23.71 34.30 -15.81
C GLU A 615 -22.67 33.16 -15.78
N GLN A 616 -22.90 32.06 -16.50
CA GLN A 616 -21.89 31.00 -16.66
C GLN A 616 -20.65 31.50 -17.40
N LEU A 617 -20.82 32.26 -18.49
CA LEU A 617 -19.71 32.87 -19.22
C LEU A 617 -18.92 33.86 -18.35
N VAL A 618 -19.60 34.65 -17.52
CA VAL A 618 -18.96 35.56 -16.55
C VAL A 618 -18.15 34.77 -15.52
N ARG A 619 -18.72 33.71 -14.94
CA ARG A 619 -18.01 32.85 -13.98
C ARG A 619 -16.81 32.13 -14.59
N ALA A 620 -16.92 31.66 -15.83
CA ALA A 620 -15.80 31.08 -16.56
C ALA A 620 -14.67 32.12 -16.75
N ALA A 621 -15.01 33.36 -17.09
CA ALA A 621 -14.06 34.46 -17.18
C ALA A 621 -13.40 34.83 -15.85
N GLU A 622 -14.13 34.74 -14.72
CA GLU A 622 -13.60 35.00 -13.37
C GLU A 622 -12.57 33.96 -12.94
N GLN A 623 -12.88 32.68 -13.19
CA GLN A 623 -12.00 31.55 -12.87
C GLN A 623 -10.68 31.64 -13.63
N GLU A 624 -10.74 31.94 -14.93
CA GLU A 624 -9.54 31.98 -15.79
C GLU A 624 -8.69 33.24 -15.56
N SER A 625 -9.31 34.33 -15.12
CA SER A 625 -8.60 35.56 -14.77
C SER A 625 -7.98 35.52 -13.36
N ASN A 626 -8.14 34.42 -12.60
CA ASN A 626 -7.76 34.30 -11.18
C ASN A 626 -8.28 35.47 -10.33
N ILE A 627 -9.46 35.99 -10.68
CA ILE A 627 -10.07 37.11 -9.98
C ILE A 627 -10.69 36.57 -8.69
N THR A 628 -10.17 37.00 -7.56
CA THR A 628 -10.82 36.84 -6.25
C THR A 628 -11.90 37.90 -6.11
N GLU A 629 -12.92 37.69 -5.27
CA GLU A 629 -14.03 38.61 -4.96
C GLU A 629 -13.64 40.09 -4.69
N ALA A 630 -12.35 40.41 -4.55
CA ALA A 630 -11.80 41.74 -4.35
C ALA A 630 -11.39 42.51 -5.63
N ASN A 631 -11.38 41.90 -6.83
CA ASN A 631 -11.06 42.59 -8.09
C ASN A 631 -12.29 42.67 -9.00
N GLU A 632 -12.82 43.88 -9.21
CA GLU A 632 -14.07 44.12 -9.96
C GLU A 632 -13.87 44.27 -11.49
N SER A 633 -12.68 43.98 -12.02
CA SER A 633 -12.34 44.27 -13.41
C SER A 633 -11.61 43.14 -14.14
N PHE A 634 -11.99 42.92 -15.39
CA PHE A 634 -11.50 41.89 -16.30
C PHE A 634 -10.52 42.48 -17.30
N THR A 635 -9.32 41.90 -17.43
CA THR A 635 -8.47 42.16 -18.60
C THR A 635 -8.95 41.30 -19.75
N TYR A 636 -10.02 41.73 -20.42
CA TYR A 636 -10.77 40.91 -21.38
C TYR A 636 -9.91 40.43 -22.56
N ALA A 637 -8.89 41.20 -22.96
CA ALA A 637 -7.99 40.83 -24.05
C ALA A 637 -7.26 39.49 -23.80
N ASN A 638 -6.98 39.17 -22.52
CA ASN A 638 -6.31 37.92 -22.15
C ASN A 638 -7.22 36.69 -22.34
N LEU A 639 -8.54 36.85 -22.27
CA LEU A 639 -9.50 35.76 -22.46
C LEU A 639 -9.54 35.22 -23.90
N PHE A 640 -9.01 36.01 -24.84
CA PHE A 640 -8.90 35.68 -26.26
C PHE A 640 -7.47 35.29 -26.66
N ILE A 641 -6.53 35.21 -25.71
CA ILE A 641 -5.20 34.65 -25.97
C ILE A 641 -5.32 33.13 -25.94
N GLU A 642 -4.61 32.43 -26.82
CA GLU A 642 -4.57 30.97 -26.79
C GLU A 642 -3.60 30.48 -25.71
N ASP A 643 -4.00 29.51 -24.89
CA ASP A 643 -3.12 28.84 -23.92
C ASP A 643 -2.11 27.87 -24.60
N GLU A 644 -1.26 27.20 -23.82
CA GLU A 644 -0.29 26.21 -24.35
C GLU A 644 -0.95 24.98 -25.03
N GLU A 645 -2.25 24.78 -24.83
CA GLU A 645 -3.10 23.76 -25.45
C GLU A 645 -4.00 24.36 -26.56
N GLY A 646 -3.75 25.62 -26.95
CA GLY A 646 -4.46 26.36 -27.99
C GLY A 646 -5.89 26.80 -27.61
N LYS A 647 -6.28 26.70 -26.34
CA LYS A 647 -7.64 26.99 -25.85
C LYS A 647 -7.80 28.50 -25.69
N PHE A 648 -8.90 29.05 -26.20
CA PHE A 648 -9.33 30.39 -25.84
C PHE A 648 -9.97 30.29 -24.46
N TRP A 649 -9.46 31.05 -23.50
CA TRP A 649 -9.69 30.81 -22.08
C TRP A 649 -11.16 30.69 -21.67
N CYS A 650 -12.14 31.32 -22.36
CA CYS A 650 -13.52 31.39 -21.82
C CYS A 650 -14.67 31.07 -22.77
N PHE A 651 -14.43 30.90 -24.07
CA PHE A 651 -15.50 30.96 -25.08
C PHE A 651 -15.55 29.76 -26.04
N CYS A 652 -14.87 28.67 -25.68
CA CYS A 652 -14.81 27.43 -26.45
C CYS A 652 -15.11 26.22 -25.57
#